data_AF-A0AAW2BH18-F1
#
_entry.id   AF-A0AAW2BH18-F1
#
_cell.length_a   1.000
_cell.length_b   1.000
_cell.length_c   1.000
_cell.angle_alpha   90.00
_cell.angle_beta   90.00
_cell.angle_gamma   90.00
#
_symmetry.space_group_name_H-M   'P 1'
#
loop_
_entity.id
_entity.type
_entity.pdbx_description
1 polymer ?
#
loop_
_entity_poly.entity_id
_entity_poly.type
_entity_poly.pdbx_seq_one_letter_code
_entity_poly.pdbx_strand_id
1 'polypeptide(L)'
;MVLSKVTTAKRSLKRKLEPEFEDRSEDDRKVFVSEPRDASDRDLVPDILAQISVLNSAFSSSEADRAAAKSAAASIAELAKNEDIVDIIVESGAVPALVKHLQVPADVREGDSDLRPYEHEVEKGSAFALGLLAVKPEHQQLIVDAGAVPHLVDLLKRNKNGFNPRAVNGVIRRAADAITNLAHENSVIKTFVRFEGGIPPLVELLDSTDAKVQRAAAGALRTLAFKNDENKTQIVECNALPTLILMLWSEDATIHYEAVGVIGNLVHSSPKIKKEVLLAGALQPVIRLLSSSCPESQREAALLLGQFAGADSDTKVHIVQRGAVQPLIEMLKSPDAQLREMSAFALGRLAQDKHNQAGIAHSGGIVPLLKLIDSRNGALQHNSAFAIYGLADNEDNVVDLIKVGGVQKLQEGEFTVQPTKDCVAKTFKRLEEKIQGRVLNHLLYLMRVSEKAVQIQVALALAHLCAPDDRKAIFIDSNGLELMLELLQSTSLKQKQDGSGALYKLATKATSLSPVDAAPPSPNPQVYLGEQYVNNPTLSDVTFLVEGKRFYAHRICLLASSDAFRAMFDGGYRERDAKDIEIPNIRWDVFELMMRFIYTGSVEVSLDIAQDLLRAADQYLLDGLKHLCEYAIAQDICVENVSLMYELSEAFNAMSLRKACILFILEQFDKLSAKPWYSHLIKCIVPEIRKFFTNILTKPIQADLQQL
;
A
#
# COMPACT_ATOMS: atom_id res chain seq x y z
N MET A 1 -19.26 -10.21 -2.96
CA MET A 1 -20.25 -9.12 -3.02
C MET A 1 -20.00 -8.17 -1.84
N VAL A 2 -18.97 -7.33 -1.93
CA VAL A 2 -18.73 -6.18 -1.04
C VAL A 2 -17.94 -5.16 -1.88
N LEU A 3 -18.65 -4.20 -2.48
CA LEU A 3 -18.07 -3.04 -3.14
C LEU A 3 -17.72 -2.04 -2.03
N SER A 4 -16.43 -1.90 -1.70
CA SER A 4 -15.98 -0.81 -0.84
C SER A 4 -16.19 0.51 -1.56
N LYS A 5 -17.08 1.34 -1.01
CA LYS A 5 -17.23 2.74 -1.38
C LYS A 5 -15.92 3.45 -1.03
N VAL A 6 -15.06 3.64 -2.03
CA VAL A 6 -13.98 4.62 -1.96
C VAL A 6 -14.65 5.99 -2.05
N THR A 7 -14.81 6.63 -0.90
CA THR A 7 -15.12 8.07 -0.80
C THR A 7 -13.90 8.84 -1.28
N THR A 8 -13.78 9.05 -2.59
CA THR A 8 -12.82 9.98 -3.16
C THR A 8 -13.22 11.38 -2.70
N ALA A 9 -12.35 12.02 -1.93
CA ALA A 9 -12.48 13.44 -1.60
C ALA A 9 -12.61 14.21 -2.92
N LYS A 10 -13.78 14.84 -3.12
CA LYS A 10 -14.06 15.76 -4.22
C LYS A 10 -13.11 16.96 -4.09
N ARG A 11 -11.95 16.89 -4.74
CA ARG A 11 -11.29 18.06 -5.29
C ARG A 11 -11.81 18.20 -6.71
N SER A 12 -12.62 19.22 -6.93
CA SER A 12 -12.91 19.77 -8.26
C SER A 12 -11.59 19.85 -9.02
N LEU A 13 -11.42 18.98 -10.02
CA LEU A 13 -10.41 19.21 -11.04
C LEU A 13 -10.74 20.57 -11.65
N LYS A 14 -9.90 21.57 -11.36
CA LYS A 14 -9.90 22.82 -12.11
C LYS A 14 -9.93 22.44 -13.59
N ARG A 15 -10.90 22.98 -14.32
CA ARG A 15 -11.00 22.90 -15.77
C ARG A 15 -9.68 23.43 -16.34
N LYS A 16 -8.74 22.55 -16.67
CA LYS A 16 -7.57 22.96 -17.46
C LYS A 16 -8.07 23.07 -18.88
N LEU A 17 -8.55 24.27 -19.25
CA LEU A 17 -8.46 24.71 -20.64
C LEU A 17 -6.97 24.60 -20.99
N GLU A 18 -6.61 23.68 -21.90
CA GLU A 18 -5.25 23.65 -22.45
C GLU A 18 -4.97 25.00 -23.11
N PRO A 19 -3.77 25.58 -22.95
CA PRO A 19 -3.41 26.79 -23.67
C PRO A 19 -3.37 26.46 -25.17
N GLU A 20 -4.32 27.00 -25.94
CA GLU A 20 -4.23 27.02 -27.40
C GLU A 20 -2.92 27.77 -27.77
N PHE A 21 -1.99 27.08 -28.42
CA PHE A 21 -0.89 27.75 -29.14
C PHE A 21 -1.51 28.68 -30.17
N GLU A 22 -1.17 29.96 -30.09
CA GLU A 22 -1.65 31.06 -30.94
C GLU A 22 -1.69 30.66 -32.42
N ASP A 23 -2.89 30.62 -33.00
CA ASP A 23 -3.10 30.57 -34.44
C ASP A 23 -2.85 31.98 -35.00
N ARG A 24 -1.58 32.31 -35.29
CA ARG A 24 -1.23 33.56 -35.98
C ARG A 24 -1.58 33.41 -37.46
N SER A 25 -2.78 33.87 -37.83
CA SER A 25 -3.04 34.36 -39.18
C SER A 25 -2.74 35.86 -39.22
N GLU A 26 -1.82 36.25 -40.09
CA GLU A 26 -1.43 37.64 -40.34
C GLU A 26 -2.50 38.34 -41.19
N ASP A 27 -3.69 38.64 -40.66
CA ASP A 27 -4.56 39.65 -41.28
C ASP A 27 -5.69 40.14 -40.35
N ASP A 28 -5.37 40.60 -39.13
CA ASP A 28 -6.34 41.35 -38.30
C ASP A 28 -5.64 42.25 -37.25
N ARG A 29 -4.57 42.96 -37.65
CA ARG A 29 -4.02 44.05 -36.84
C ARG A 29 -4.76 45.35 -37.12
N LYS A 30 -5.76 45.65 -36.29
CA LYS A 30 -6.07 47.00 -35.76
C LYS A 30 -7.36 46.97 -34.93
N VAL A 31 -7.26 46.67 -33.64
CA VAL A 31 -8.14 47.28 -32.62
C VAL A 31 -7.30 47.49 -31.35
N PHE A 32 -7.53 48.64 -30.71
CA PHE A 32 -6.76 49.26 -29.63
C PHE A 32 -6.45 48.33 -28.44
N VAL A 33 -5.19 48.39 -27.98
CA VAL A 33 -4.79 47.91 -26.66
C VAL A 33 -5.19 48.95 -25.61
N SER A 34 -6.03 48.58 -24.66
CA SER A 34 -6.19 49.31 -23.39
C SER A 34 -5.99 48.34 -22.21
N GLU A 35 -5.12 48.75 -21.30
CA GLU A 35 -4.73 48.09 -20.04
C GLU A 35 -5.92 47.77 -19.11
N PRO A 36 -5.77 46.81 -18.17
CA PRO A 36 -6.88 46.22 -17.44
C PRO A 36 -7.38 47.17 -16.34
N ARG A 37 -8.66 47.54 -16.42
CA ARG A 37 -9.37 48.22 -15.33
C ARG A 37 -10.11 47.17 -14.51
N ASP A 38 -9.92 47.21 -13.20
CA ASP A 38 -10.82 46.60 -12.21
C ASP A 38 -12.23 47.20 -12.40
N ALA A 39 -13.04 46.57 -13.24
CA ALA A 39 -14.46 46.88 -13.39
C ALA A 39 -15.24 45.85 -12.58
N SER A 40 -16.07 46.33 -11.65
CA SER A 40 -17.03 45.47 -10.94
C SER A 40 -17.92 44.75 -11.93
N ASP A 41 -18.25 43.48 -11.69
CA ASP A 41 -19.07 42.61 -12.58
C ASP A 41 -20.39 43.24 -13.10
N ARG A 42 -20.87 44.32 -12.48
CA ARG A 42 -22.05 45.09 -12.90
C ARG A 42 -21.86 45.93 -14.17
N ASP A 43 -20.64 46.30 -14.53
CA ASP A 43 -20.37 47.13 -15.72
C ASP A 43 -20.37 46.32 -17.03
N LEU A 44 -20.34 44.98 -16.96
CA LEU A 44 -20.31 44.08 -18.12
C LEU A 44 -21.70 43.65 -18.62
N VAL A 45 -22.73 43.78 -17.78
CA VAL A 45 -24.11 43.38 -18.12
C VAL A 45 -24.66 44.14 -19.35
N PRO A 46 -24.50 45.48 -19.48
CA PRO A 46 -24.95 46.20 -20.67
C PRO A 46 -24.28 45.72 -21.95
N ASP A 47 -22.98 45.39 -21.88
CA ASP A 47 -22.21 44.89 -23.02
C ASP A 47 -22.68 43.49 -23.42
N ILE A 48 -22.91 42.59 -22.46
CA ILE A 48 -23.48 41.26 -22.69
C ILE A 48 -24.87 41.38 -23.35
N LEU A 49 -25.75 42.22 -22.81
CA LEU A 49 -27.09 42.44 -23.36
C LEU A 49 -27.04 43.05 -24.77
N ALA A 50 -26.07 43.92 -25.06
CA ALA A 50 -25.85 44.45 -26.40
C ALA A 50 -25.47 43.34 -27.39
N GLN A 51 -24.54 42.44 -27.02
CA GLN A 51 -24.19 41.30 -27.87
C GLN A 51 -25.38 40.35 -28.08
N ILE A 52 -26.17 40.09 -27.03
CA ILE A 52 -27.38 39.26 -27.13
C ILE A 52 -28.44 39.92 -28.02
N SER A 53 -28.60 41.24 -27.93
CA SER A 53 -29.50 42.01 -28.81
C SER A 53 -29.08 41.90 -30.28
N VAL A 54 -27.78 41.97 -30.56
CA VAL A 54 -27.22 41.75 -31.90
C VAL A 54 -27.51 40.33 -32.38
N LEU A 55 -27.27 39.30 -31.56
CA LEU A 55 -27.61 37.92 -31.95
C LEU A 55 -29.10 37.74 -32.23
N ASN A 56 -29.98 38.37 -31.45
CA ASN A 56 -31.42 38.23 -31.65
C ASN A 56 -31.91 38.91 -32.95
N SER A 57 -31.34 40.07 -33.31
CA SER A 57 -31.73 40.84 -34.49
C SER A 57 -31.05 40.37 -35.78
N ALA A 58 -29.82 39.90 -35.71
CA ALA A 58 -28.98 39.55 -36.86
C ALA A 58 -29.13 38.09 -37.31
N PHE A 59 -30.36 37.61 -37.53
CA PHE A 59 -30.64 36.25 -38.03
C PHE A 59 -31.23 36.28 -39.44
N SER A 60 -30.37 36.41 -40.44
CA SER A 60 -30.75 36.37 -41.86
C SER A 60 -29.61 35.82 -42.74
N SER A 61 -29.91 35.62 -44.02
CA SER A 61 -28.90 35.28 -45.02
C SER A 61 -27.95 36.42 -45.41
N SER A 62 -28.18 37.65 -44.93
CA SER A 62 -27.38 38.82 -45.31
C SER A 62 -25.95 38.75 -44.75
N GLU A 63 -24.98 39.21 -45.54
CA GLU A 63 -23.56 39.21 -45.14
C GLU A 63 -23.33 40.09 -43.90
N ALA A 64 -24.02 41.24 -43.83
CA ALA A 64 -23.92 42.17 -42.70
C ALA A 64 -24.45 41.54 -41.40
N ASP A 65 -25.61 40.88 -41.45
CA ASP A 65 -26.18 40.22 -40.26
C ASP A 65 -25.31 39.04 -39.82
N ARG A 66 -24.79 38.24 -40.76
CA ARG A 66 -23.90 37.12 -40.45
C ARG A 66 -22.57 37.59 -39.85
N ALA A 67 -22.00 38.68 -40.36
CA ALA A 67 -20.79 39.27 -39.79
C ALA A 67 -21.04 39.80 -38.36
N ALA A 68 -22.18 40.46 -38.14
CA ALA A 68 -22.59 40.95 -36.82
C ALA A 68 -22.82 39.79 -35.83
N ALA A 69 -23.54 38.74 -36.25
CA ALA A 69 -23.78 37.54 -35.44
C ALA A 69 -22.47 36.81 -35.11
N LYS A 70 -21.55 36.69 -36.07
CA LYS A 70 -20.22 36.11 -35.85
C LYS A 70 -19.45 36.90 -34.79
N SER A 71 -19.40 38.23 -34.92
CA SER A 71 -18.71 39.09 -33.96
C SER A 71 -19.35 38.98 -32.57
N ALA A 72 -20.68 38.96 -32.48
CA ALA A 72 -21.38 38.86 -31.21
C ALA A 72 -21.16 37.51 -30.52
N ALA A 73 -21.23 36.40 -31.27
CA ALA A 73 -20.95 35.07 -30.73
C ALA A 73 -19.49 34.94 -30.26
N ALA A 74 -18.53 35.53 -30.99
CA ALA A 74 -17.12 35.56 -30.59
C ALA A 74 -16.90 36.37 -29.31
N SER A 75 -17.53 37.55 -29.19
CA SER A 75 -17.48 38.37 -27.97
C SER A 75 -18.03 37.63 -26.76
N ILE A 76 -19.17 36.94 -26.90
CA ILE A 76 -19.74 36.13 -25.82
C ILE A 76 -18.80 34.97 -25.46
N ALA A 77 -18.21 34.29 -26.45
CA ALA A 77 -17.25 33.22 -26.19
C ALA A 77 -16.01 33.73 -25.43
N GLU A 78 -15.49 34.91 -25.76
CA GLU A 78 -14.35 35.51 -25.06
C GLU A 78 -14.67 35.80 -23.60
N LEU A 79 -15.84 36.38 -23.33
CA LEU A 79 -16.32 36.62 -21.96
C LEU A 79 -16.52 35.30 -21.20
N ALA A 80 -17.06 34.28 -21.86
CA ALA A 80 -17.32 32.97 -21.27
C ALA A 80 -16.05 32.15 -20.95
N LYS A 81 -14.85 32.61 -21.35
CA LYS A 81 -13.58 32.02 -20.88
C LYS A 81 -13.36 32.28 -19.39
N ASN A 82 -13.95 33.34 -18.84
CA ASN A 82 -13.95 33.58 -17.41
C ASN A 82 -15.16 32.91 -16.76
N GLU A 83 -14.92 31.82 -16.01
CA GLU A 83 -15.99 31.04 -15.36
C GLU A 83 -16.86 31.87 -14.40
N ASP A 84 -16.31 32.93 -13.81
CA ASP A 84 -17.04 33.81 -12.88
C ASP A 84 -18.14 34.64 -13.58
N ILE A 85 -17.98 34.89 -14.89
CA ILE A 85 -18.92 35.69 -15.70
C ILE A 85 -19.99 34.81 -16.35
N VAL A 86 -19.77 33.49 -16.40
CA VAL A 86 -20.67 32.57 -17.12
C VAL A 86 -22.10 32.60 -16.57
N ASP A 87 -22.27 32.70 -15.25
CA ASP A 87 -23.61 32.83 -14.63
C ASP A 87 -24.35 34.05 -15.17
N ILE A 88 -23.67 35.21 -15.23
CA ILE A 88 -24.22 36.48 -15.74
C ILE A 88 -24.61 36.35 -17.21
N ILE A 89 -23.78 35.69 -18.03
CA ILE A 89 -24.06 35.48 -19.46
C ILE A 89 -25.30 34.61 -19.65
N VAL A 90 -25.42 33.52 -18.89
CA VAL A 90 -26.57 32.61 -18.96
C VAL A 90 -27.85 33.31 -18.50
N GLU A 91 -27.81 33.99 -17.35
CA GLU A 91 -28.95 34.75 -16.79
C GLU A 91 -29.41 35.90 -17.70
N SER A 92 -28.49 36.50 -18.47
CA SER A 92 -28.81 37.54 -19.46
C SER A 92 -29.53 37.01 -20.71
N GLY A 93 -29.74 35.69 -20.84
CA GLY A 93 -30.47 35.08 -21.94
C GLY A 93 -29.61 34.76 -23.17
N ALA A 94 -28.30 34.58 -23.01
CA ALA A 94 -27.41 34.24 -24.13
C ALA A 94 -27.71 32.86 -24.74
N VAL A 95 -28.18 31.90 -23.94
CA VAL A 95 -28.37 30.50 -24.37
C VAL A 95 -29.38 30.40 -25.53
N PRO A 96 -30.64 30.87 -25.43
CA PRO A 96 -31.57 30.82 -26.56
C PRO A 96 -31.08 31.57 -27.80
N ALA A 97 -30.39 32.71 -27.61
CA ALA A 97 -29.86 33.51 -28.72
C ALA A 97 -28.77 32.76 -29.49
N LEU A 98 -27.84 32.09 -28.79
CA LEU A 98 -26.79 31.28 -29.40
C LEU A 98 -27.34 30.00 -30.05
N VAL A 99 -28.33 29.34 -29.44
CA VAL A 99 -28.93 28.12 -30.01
C VAL A 99 -29.65 28.41 -31.33
N LYS A 100 -30.31 29.57 -31.45
CA LYS A 100 -30.91 30.04 -32.71
C LYS A 100 -29.89 30.05 -33.86
N HIS A 101 -28.66 30.45 -33.57
CA HIS A 101 -27.55 30.55 -34.54
C HIS A 101 -26.81 29.24 -34.82
N LEU A 102 -27.26 28.11 -34.27
CA LEU A 102 -26.85 26.78 -34.73
C LEU A 102 -27.65 26.31 -35.96
N GLN A 103 -28.70 27.06 -36.33
CA GLN A 103 -29.61 26.74 -37.42
C GLN A 103 -29.39 27.67 -38.61
N VAL A 104 -29.76 27.18 -39.79
CA VAL A 104 -29.80 27.99 -41.00
C VAL A 104 -31.05 28.90 -40.98
N PRO A 105 -30.91 30.21 -41.25
CA PRO A 105 -32.06 31.10 -41.43
C PRO A 105 -33.05 30.61 -42.50
N ALA A 106 -34.34 30.77 -42.24
CA ALA A 106 -35.42 30.23 -43.08
C ALA A 106 -35.53 30.88 -44.48
N ASP A 107 -34.82 32.00 -44.73
CA ASP A 107 -34.81 32.75 -45.98
C ASP A 107 -33.84 32.19 -47.05
N VAL A 108 -33.06 31.15 -46.73
CA VAL A 108 -32.14 30.50 -47.67
C VAL A 108 -32.91 29.58 -48.65
N ARG A 109 -32.89 29.92 -49.94
CA ARG A 109 -33.47 29.07 -51.01
C ARG A 109 -32.52 27.92 -51.35
N GLU A 110 -33.06 26.71 -51.53
CA GLU A 110 -32.34 25.53 -52.01
C GLU A 110 -31.75 25.78 -53.42
N GLY A 111 -30.54 26.32 -53.50
CA GLY A 111 -29.89 26.63 -54.78
C GLY A 111 -28.63 27.49 -54.71
N ASP A 112 -28.44 28.30 -53.66
CA ASP A 112 -27.22 29.11 -53.48
C ASP A 112 -26.10 28.27 -52.83
N SER A 113 -25.27 27.61 -53.66
CA SER A 113 -24.14 26.81 -53.21
C SER A 113 -22.87 27.61 -52.92
N ASP A 114 -22.74 28.83 -53.44
CA ASP A 114 -21.43 29.49 -53.57
C ASP A 114 -21.13 30.55 -52.48
N LEU A 115 -22.05 30.82 -51.53
CA LEU A 115 -21.95 31.93 -50.54
C LEU A 115 -21.90 31.49 -49.05
N ARG A 116 -21.36 30.31 -48.75
CA ARG A 116 -21.41 29.68 -47.40
C ARG A 116 -20.24 29.90 -46.40
N PRO A 117 -19.14 30.66 -46.66
CA PRO A 117 -18.05 30.81 -45.68
C PRO A 117 -18.48 31.34 -44.30
N TYR A 118 -19.42 32.30 -44.28
CA TYR A 118 -19.87 32.94 -43.05
C TYR A 118 -20.87 32.09 -42.25
N GLU A 119 -21.60 31.20 -42.90
CA GLU A 119 -22.55 30.28 -42.25
C GLU A 119 -21.81 29.39 -41.23
N HIS A 120 -20.70 28.81 -41.68
CA HIS A 120 -19.84 27.99 -40.83
C HIS A 120 -19.22 28.78 -39.68
N GLU A 121 -18.83 30.04 -39.87
CA GLU A 121 -18.18 30.80 -38.79
C GLU A 121 -19.14 31.22 -37.67
N VAL A 122 -20.41 31.53 -37.99
CA VAL A 122 -21.43 31.84 -36.97
C VAL A 122 -21.80 30.60 -36.16
N GLU A 123 -22.04 29.47 -36.81
CA GLU A 123 -22.36 28.20 -36.14
C GLU A 123 -21.21 27.72 -35.26
N LYS A 124 -19.97 27.82 -35.77
CA LYS A 124 -18.74 27.52 -35.04
C LYS A 124 -18.59 28.39 -33.80
N GLY A 125 -18.83 29.70 -33.92
CA GLY A 125 -18.78 30.64 -32.80
C GLY A 125 -19.85 30.33 -31.74
N SER A 126 -21.07 30.06 -32.19
CA SER A 126 -22.20 29.71 -31.31
C SER A 126 -22.00 28.39 -30.59
N ALA A 127 -21.56 27.33 -31.29
CA ALA A 127 -21.24 26.04 -30.69
C ALA A 127 -20.11 26.18 -29.66
N PHE A 128 -19.06 26.95 -29.97
CA PHE A 128 -17.95 27.20 -29.06
C PHE A 128 -18.41 27.94 -27.79
N ALA A 129 -19.19 29.02 -27.94
CA ALA A 129 -19.76 29.77 -26.82
C ALA A 129 -20.62 28.87 -25.92
N LEU A 130 -21.55 28.09 -26.51
CA LEU A 130 -22.40 27.16 -25.75
C LEU A 130 -21.57 26.11 -24.99
N GLY A 131 -20.50 25.59 -25.61
CA GLY A 131 -19.58 24.66 -24.94
C GLY A 131 -18.88 25.29 -23.73
N LEU A 132 -18.52 26.58 -23.79
CA LEU A 132 -17.93 27.29 -22.66
C LEU A 132 -18.95 27.53 -21.53
N LEU A 133 -20.20 27.86 -21.87
CA LEU A 133 -21.28 28.09 -20.90
C LEU A 133 -21.71 26.83 -20.13
N ALA A 134 -21.43 25.65 -20.67
CA ALA A 134 -21.72 24.34 -20.08
C ALA A 134 -20.79 23.97 -18.89
N VAL A 135 -20.57 24.89 -17.94
CA VAL A 135 -19.69 24.71 -16.76
C VAL A 135 -20.38 23.95 -15.63
N LYS A 136 -21.68 24.19 -15.45
CA LYS A 136 -22.48 23.66 -14.34
C LYS A 136 -23.60 22.76 -14.86
N PRO A 137 -24.04 21.75 -14.10
CA PRO A 137 -25.15 20.87 -14.50
C PRO A 137 -26.43 21.62 -14.89
N GLU A 138 -26.74 22.73 -14.21
CA GLU A 138 -27.90 23.56 -14.49
C GLU A 138 -27.79 24.23 -15.86
N HIS A 139 -26.60 24.74 -16.21
CA HIS A 139 -26.35 25.37 -17.51
C HIS A 139 -26.39 24.34 -18.63
N GLN A 140 -25.79 23.17 -18.40
CA GLN A 140 -25.84 22.06 -19.35
C GLN A 140 -27.30 21.71 -19.66
N GLN A 141 -28.16 21.59 -18.64
CA GLN A 141 -29.57 21.30 -18.83
C GLN A 141 -30.31 22.43 -19.54
N LEU A 142 -30.08 23.71 -19.17
CA LEU A 142 -30.68 24.86 -19.86
C LEU A 142 -30.35 24.91 -21.36
N ILE A 143 -29.09 24.60 -21.71
CA ILE A 143 -28.65 24.55 -23.12
C ILE A 143 -29.34 23.40 -23.87
N VAL A 144 -29.50 22.26 -23.22
CA VAL A 144 -30.22 21.11 -23.79
C VAL A 144 -31.71 21.42 -23.96
N ASP A 145 -32.36 22.00 -22.96
CA ASP A 145 -33.77 22.38 -22.97
C ASP A 145 -34.07 23.46 -24.03
N ALA A 146 -33.09 24.32 -24.33
CA ALA A 146 -33.18 25.29 -25.42
C ALA A 146 -33.10 24.64 -26.82
N GLY A 147 -32.84 23.34 -26.93
CA GLY A 147 -32.81 22.61 -28.20
C GLY A 147 -31.43 22.53 -28.86
N ALA A 148 -30.34 22.76 -28.13
CA ALA A 148 -29.00 22.79 -28.74
C ALA A 148 -28.56 21.45 -29.34
N VAL A 149 -28.87 20.32 -28.67
CA VAL A 149 -28.31 19.00 -29.00
C VAL A 149 -28.69 18.51 -30.40
N PRO A 150 -29.98 18.53 -30.83
CA PRO A 150 -30.34 18.15 -32.21
C PRO A 150 -29.56 18.95 -33.27
N HIS A 151 -29.42 20.27 -33.07
CA HIS A 151 -28.67 21.12 -34.00
C HIS A 151 -27.17 20.81 -34.01
N LEU A 152 -26.56 20.61 -32.84
CA LEU A 152 -25.15 20.18 -32.76
C LEU A 152 -24.93 18.84 -33.47
N VAL A 153 -25.86 17.89 -33.33
CA VAL A 153 -25.80 16.60 -34.04
C VAL A 153 -25.94 16.78 -35.56
N ASP A 154 -26.79 17.69 -36.03
CA ASP A 154 -26.91 17.99 -37.46
C ASP A 154 -25.66 18.64 -38.03
N LEU A 155 -24.96 19.49 -37.27
CA LEU A 155 -23.66 20.05 -37.67
C LEU A 155 -22.61 18.95 -37.88
N LEU A 156 -22.59 17.90 -37.05
CA LEU A 156 -21.66 16.77 -37.21
C LEU A 156 -21.86 16.01 -38.53
N LYS A 157 -23.10 15.93 -39.04
CA LYS A 157 -23.43 15.18 -40.27
C LYS A 157 -22.93 15.87 -41.54
N ARG A 158 -22.51 17.14 -41.47
CA ARG A 158 -22.13 17.95 -42.65
C ARG A 158 -20.82 17.52 -43.33
N ASN A 159 -20.06 16.62 -42.72
CA ASN A 159 -18.84 16.03 -43.31
C ASN A 159 -19.07 15.42 -44.71
N LYS A 160 -20.30 15.01 -45.02
CA LYS A 160 -20.67 14.36 -46.30
C LYS A 160 -20.82 15.32 -47.48
N ASN A 161 -20.92 16.62 -47.22
CA ASN A 161 -21.28 17.63 -48.22
C ASN A 161 -20.01 18.38 -48.65
N GLY A 162 -19.27 17.80 -49.60
CA GLY A 162 -17.89 18.18 -49.97
C GLY A 162 -17.70 19.55 -50.65
N PHE A 163 -17.89 20.65 -49.94
CA PHE A 163 -17.43 21.98 -50.34
C PHE A 163 -16.75 22.70 -49.15
N ASN A 164 -15.55 23.26 -49.39
CA ASN A 164 -14.70 23.97 -48.42
C ASN A 164 -14.39 23.21 -47.10
N PRO A 165 -13.55 22.15 -47.16
CA PRO A 165 -13.29 21.27 -46.03
C PRO A 165 -12.73 21.99 -44.79
N ARG A 166 -11.96 23.08 -44.94
CA ARG A 166 -11.38 23.80 -43.79
C ARG A 166 -12.43 24.46 -42.90
N ALA A 167 -13.40 25.15 -43.51
CA ALA A 167 -14.46 25.83 -42.75
C ALA A 167 -15.41 24.83 -42.09
N VAL A 168 -15.79 23.77 -42.82
CA VAL A 168 -16.64 22.68 -42.34
C VAL A 168 -15.98 21.94 -41.17
N ASN A 169 -14.68 21.63 -41.25
CA ASN A 169 -13.92 21.00 -40.15
C ASN A 169 -13.94 21.86 -38.88
N GLY A 170 -13.85 23.19 -39.03
CA GLY A 170 -13.92 24.14 -37.92
C GLY A 170 -15.22 24.03 -37.13
N VAL A 171 -16.36 23.94 -37.84
CA VAL A 171 -17.70 23.78 -37.25
C VAL A 171 -17.85 22.42 -36.59
N ILE A 172 -17.54 21.35 -37.31
CA ILE A 172 -17.70 19.97 -36.82
C ILE A 172 -16.89 19.77 -35.54
N ARG A 173 -15.64 20.24 -35.52
CA ARG A 173 -14.78 20.22 -34.34
C ARG A 173 -15.47 20.90 -33.15
N ARG A 174 -15.97 22.14 -33.32
CA ARG A 174 -16.61 22.89 -32.23
C ARG A 174 -17.94 22.27 -31.80
N ALA A 175 -18.69 21.63 -32.71
CA ALA A 175 -19.88 20.88 -32.36
C ALA A 175 -19.56 19.65 -31.48
N ALA A 176 -18.51 18.89 -31.83
CA ALA A 176 -18.03 17.77 -31.01
C ALA A 176 -17.49 18.23 -29.64
N ASP A 177 -16.73 19.33 -29.60
CA ASP A 177 -16.25 19.95 -28.35
C ASP A 177 -17.45 20.39 -27.46
N ALA A 178 -18.48 21.00 -28.05
CA ALA A 178 -19.68 21.43 -27.33
C ALA A 178 -20.45 20.23 -26.75
N ILE A 179 -20.61 19.14 -27.51
CA ILE A 179 -21.20 17.89 -27.02
C ILE A 179 -20.39 17.32 -25.86
N THR A 180 -19.06 17.37 -25.95
CA THR A 180 -18.15 16.93 -24.88
C THR A 180 -18.42 17.69 -23.58
N ASN A 181 -18.49 19.02 -23.64
CA ASN A 181 -18.72 19.86 -22.47
C ASN A 181 -20.14 19.71 -21.89
N LEU A 182 -21.16 19.60 -22.76
CA LEU A 182 -22.54 19.38 -22.34
C LEU A 182 -22.73 18.03 -21.65
N ALA A 183 -22.08 16.98 -22.16
CA ALA A 183 -22.21 15.62 -21.64
C ALA A 183 -21.27 15.32 -20.46
N HIS A 184 -20.35 16.23 -20.11
CA HIS A 184 -19.38 16.02 -19.05
C HIS A 184 -20.07 15.81 -17.70
N GLU A 185 -19.78 14.69 -17.04
CA GLU A 185 -20.40 14.24 -15.78
C GLU A 185 -21.95 14.15 -15.76
N ASN A 186 -22.63 14.27 -16.89
CA ASN A 186 -24.10 14.26 -16.97
C ASN A 186 -24.63 13.05 -17.75
N SER A 187 -25.14 12.03 -17.04
CA SER A 187 -25.62 10.79 -17.67
C SER A 187 -26.90 10.96 -18.49
N VAL A 188 -27.76 11.92 -18.13
CA VAL A 188 -29.00 12.22 -18.85
C VAL A 188 -28.67 12.78 -20.22
N ILE A 189 -27.76 13.77 -20.27
CA ILE A 189 -27.35 14.39 -21.54
C ILE A 189 -26.61 13.40 -22.43
N LYS A 190 -25.72 12.55 -21.87
CA LYS A 190 -25.08 11.46 -22.62
C LYS A 190 -26.10 10.56 -23.32
N THR A 191 -27.17 10.23 -22.61
CA THR A 191 -28.25 9.39 -23.13
C THR A 191 -29.08 10.13 -24.17
N PHE A 192 -29.33 11.42 -23.96
CA PHE A 192 -30.06 12.27 -24.90
C PHE A 192 -29.30 12.45 -26.23
N VAL A 193 -28.00 12.74 -26.19
CA VAL A 193 -27.14 12.80 -27.39
C VAL A 193 -27.20 11.51 -28.21
N ARG A 194 -27.27 10.35 -27.53
CA ARG A 194 -27.49 9.06 -28.20
C ARG A 194 -28.86 9.00 -28.89
N PHE A 195 -29.94 9.37 -28.19
CA PHE A 195 -31.29 9.32 -28.75
C PHE A 195 -31.47 10.25 -29.95
N GLU A 196 -30.80 11.41 -29.94
CA GLU A 196 -30.74 12.34 -31.07
C GLU A 196 -29.85 11.84 -32.23
N GLY A 197 -29.25 10.65 -32.10
CA GLY A 197 -28.43 10.05 -33.17
C GLY A 197 -27.03 10.65 -33.30
N GLY A 198 -26.47 11.21 -32.22
CA GLY A 198 -25.14 11.82 -32.22
C GLY A 198 -23.96 10.84 -32.28
N ILE A 199 -24.13 9.58 -31.86
CA ILE A 199 -23.02 8.59 -31.85
C ILE A 199 -22.56 8.19 -33.26
N PRO A 200 -23.44 7.80 -34.21
CA PRO A 200 -23.02 7.43 -35.57
C PRO A 200 -22.13 8.47 -36.28
N PRO A 201 -22.47 9.78 -36.35
CA PRO A 201 -21.61 10.76 -37.01
C PRO A 201 -20.30 10.98 -36.25
N LEU A 202 -20.28 10.89 -34.91
CA LEU A 202 -19.02 10.96 -34.16
C LEU A 202 -18.08 9.78 -34.48
N VAL A 203 -18.64 8.58 -34.67
CA VAL A 203 -17.84 7.40 -35.09
C VAL A 203 -17.31 7.56 -36.51
N GLU A 204 -18.12 8.10 -37.43
CA GLU A 204 -17.68 8.41 -38.79
C GLU A 204 -16.51 9.42 -38.82
N LEU A 205 -16.58 10.44 -37.96
CA LEU A 205 -15.54 11.48 -37.86
C LEU A 205 -14.20 11.00 -37.28
N LEU A 206 -14.14 9.79 -36.70
CA LEU A 206 -12.88 9.16 -36.32
C LEU A 206 -11.97 8.87 -37.53
N ASP A 207 -12.54 8.74 -38.74
CA ASP A 207 -11.77 8.52 -39.98
C ASP A 207 -11.42 9.84 -40.70
N SER A 208 -11.62 10.98 -40.03
CA SER A 208 -11.28 12.29 -40.61
C SER A 208 -9.77 12.44 -40.83
N THR A 209 -9.40 13.03 -41.97
CA THR A 209 -8.01 13.40 -42.28
C THR A 209 -7.53 14.63 -41.50
N ASP A 210 -8.46 15.36 -40.87
CA ASP A 210 -8.14 16.49 -40.01
C ASP A 210 -7.97 16.03 -38.55
N ALA A 211 -6.73 16.10 -38.08
CA ALA A 211 -6.36 15.67 -36.73
C ALA A 211 -7.17 16.35 -35.62
N LYS A 212 -7.57 17.62 -35.81
CA LYS A 212 -8.36 18.36 -34.80
C LYS A 212 -9.80 17.85 -34.75
N VAL A 213 -10.39 17.51 -35.90
CA VAL A 213 -11.73 16.90 -35.99
C VAL A 213 -11.70 15.49 -35.41
N GLN A 214 -10.75 14.66 -35.84
CA GLN A 214 -10.58 13.29 -35.37
C GLN A 214 -10.45 13.23 -33.85
N ARG A 215 -9.62 14.11 -33.26
CA ARG A 215 -9.45 14.22 -31.81
C ARG A 215 -10.72 14.68 -31.10
N ALA A 216 -11.42 15.71 -31.60
CA ALA A 216 -12.65 16.20 -30.99
C ALA A 216 -13.76 15.13 -31.00
N ALA A 217 -13.89 14.39 -32.10
CA ALA A 217 -14.81 13.26 -32.20
C ALA A 217 -14.49 12.17 -31.16
N ALA A 218 -13.21 11.79 -31.03
CA ALA A 218 -12.77 10.83 -30.02
C ALA A 218 -13.02 11.33 -28.58
N GLY A 219 -12.75 12.60 -28.28
CA GLY A 219 -13.03 13.21 -26.98
C GLY A 219 -14.52 13.19 -26.61
N ALA A 220 -15.40 13.46 -27.58
CA ALA A 220 -16.84 13.34 -27.41
C ALA A 220 -17.26 11.89 -27.13
N LEU A 221 -16.78 10.93 -27.91
CA LEU A 221 -17.06 9.50 -27.69
C LEU A 221 -16.54 9.00 -26.34
N ARG A 222 -15.37 9.45 -25.92
CA ARG A 222 -14.79 9.12 -24.61
C ARG A 222 -15.72 9.56 -23.48
N THR A 223 -16.25 10.77 -23.57
CA THR A 223 -17.19 11.34 -22.59
C THR A 223 -18.53 10.60 -22.61
N LEU A 224 -19.07 10.34 -23.79
CA LEU A 224 -20.33 9.62 -23.98
C LEU A 224 -20.27 8.17 -23.48
N ALA A 225 -19.11 7.51 -23.60
CA ALA A 225 -18.88 6.14 -23.10
C ALA A 225 -18.70 6.06 -21.57
N PHE A 226 -18.27 7.15 -20.92
CA PHE A 226 -17.95 7.13 -19.49
C PHE A 226 -19.20 6.85 -18.64
N LYS A 227 -19.22 5.67 -18.00
CA LYS A 227 -20.31 5.18 -17.12
C LYS A 227 -21.70 5.16 -17.79
N ASN A 228 -21.77 4.84 -19.08
CA ASN A 228 -23.04 4.69 -19.81
C ASN A 228 -22.96 3.46 -20.73
N ASP A 229 -23.52 2.33 -20.29
CA ASP A 229 -23.31 1.02 -20.95
C ASP A 229 -24.03 0.92 -22.30
N GLU A 230 -25.17 1.59 -22.44
CA GLU A 230 -25.91 1.64 -23.70
C GLU A 230 -25.17 2.47 -24.75
N ASN A 231 -24.55 3.59 -24.37
CA ASN A 231 -23.70 4.36 -25.27
C ASN A 231 -22.45 3.56 -25.66
N LYS A 232 -21.79 2.87 -24.73
CA LYS A 232 -20.65 1.99 -25.06
C LYS A 232 -21.03 0.95 -26.10
N THR A 233 -22.19 0.31 -25.91
CA THR A 233 -22.70 -0.72 -26.82
C THR A 233 -22.92 -0.15 -28.21
N GLN A 234 -23.60 1.00 -28.32
CA GLN A 234 -23.86 1.61 -29.62
C GLN A 234 -22.58 2.08 -30.33
N ILE A 235 -21.59 2.61 -29.60
CA ILE A 235 -20.30 3.00 -30.20
C ILE A 235 -19.62 1.79 -30.88
N VAL A 236 -19.68 0.62 -30.23
CA VAL A 236 -19.12 -0.61 -30.79
C VAL A 236 -19.97 -1.13 -31.96
N GLU A 237 -21.29 -1.08 -31.87
CA GLU A 237 -22.21 -1.46 -32.96
C GLU A 237 -22.05 -0.56 -34.20
N CYS A 238 -21.67 0.70 -34.02
CA CYS A 238 -21.29 1.61 -35.10
C CYS A 238 -19.90 1.31 -35.70
N ASN A 239 -19.24 0.21 -35.32
CA ASN A 239 -17.96 -0.23 -35.83
C ASN A 239 -16.79 0.74 -35.57
N ALA A 240 -16.75 1.37 -34.38
CA ALA A 240 -15.67 2.30 -34.03
C ALA A 240 -14.31 1.62 -33.76
N LEU A 241 -14.30 0.33 -33.40
CA LEU A 241 -13.11 -0.35 -32.89
C LEU A 241 -11.92 -0.38 -33.87
N PRO A 242 -12.07 -0.73 -35.16
CA PRO A 242 -10.95 -0.75 -36.10
C PRO A 242 -10.26 0.61 -36.22
N THR A 243 -11.04 1.69 -36.31
CA THR A 243 -10.52 3.06 -36.43
C THR A 243 -9.85 3.51 -35.14
N LEU A 244 -10.45 3.25 -33.97
CA LEU A 244 -9.82 3.56 -32.68
C LEU A 244 -8.48 2.81 -32.51
N ILE A 245 -8.40 1.55 -32.93
CA ILE A 245 -7.16 0.76 -32.88
C ILE A 245 -6.12 1.31 -33.85
N LEU A 246 -6.51 1.79 -35.03
CA LEU A 246 -5.61 2.48 -35.95
C LEU A 246 -5.10 3.79 -35.34
N MET A 247 -5.97 4.58 -34.69
CA MET A 247 -5.60 5.81 -34.00
C MET A 247 -4.61 5.58 -32.86
N LEU A 248 -4.64 4.41 -32.20
CA LEU A 248 -3.61 4.03 -31.23
C LEU A 248 -2.22 3.95 -31.86
N TRP A 249 -2.06 3.84 -33.19
CA TRP A 249 -0.77 3.87 -33.91
C TRP A 249 -0.29 5.27 -34.29
N SER A 250 -1.09 6.31 -34.06
CA SER A 250 -0.71 7.67 -34.41
C SER A 250 0.56 8.12 -33.69
N GLU A 251 1.42 8.85 -34.40
CA GLU A 251 2.57 9.56 -33.84
C GLU A 251 2.15 10.83 -33.09
N ASP A 252 0.95 11.35 -33.37
CA ASP A 252 0.36 12.45 -32.62
C ASP A 252 -0.14 11.94 -31.27
N ALA A 253 0.50 12.43 -30.20
CA ALA A 253 0.19 12.04 -28.84
C ALA A 253 -1.25 12.36 -28.43
N THR A 254 -1.81 13.45 -28.95
CA THR A 254 -3.17 13.88 -28.64
C THR A 254 -4.21 12.91 -29.23
N ILE A 255 -3.94 12.37 -30.42
CA ILE A 255 -4.79 11.39 -31.09
C ILE A 255 -4.74 10.04 -30.36
N HIS A 256 -3.55 9.50 -30.11
CA HIS A 256 -3.45 8.19 -29.48
C HIS A 256 -3.90 8.23 -28.01
N TYR A 257 -3.80 9.39 -27.35
CA TYR A 257 -4.31 9.62 -25.99
C TYR A 257 -5.84 9.52 -25.95
N GLU A 258 -6.54 10.18 -26.87
CA GLU A 258 -8.00 10.06 -26.91
C GLU A 258 -8.43 8.64 -27.29
N ALA A 259 -7.77 8.01 -28.27
CA ALA A 259 -8.10 6.65 -28.67
C ALA A 259 -8.00 5.64 -27.50
N VAL A 260 -6.90 5.69 -26.73
CA VAL A 260 -6.74 4.80 -25.56
C VAL A 260 -7.76 5.13 -24.47
N GLY A 261 -8.12 6.40 -24.29
CA GLY A 261 -9.14 6.84 -23.35
C GLY A 261 -10.55 6.37 -23.72
N VAL A 262 -10.94 6.45 -25.00
CA VAL A 262 -12.20 5.91 -25.52
C VAL A 262 -12.27 4.41 -25.23
N ILE A 263 -11.25 3.66 -25.65
CA ILE A 263 -11.19 2.20 -25.45
C ILE A 263 -11.24 1.85 -23.96
N GLY A 264 -10.50 2.58 -23.12
CA GLY A 264 -10.55 2.43 -21.66
C GLY A 264 -11.95 2.55 -21.08
N ASN A 265 -12.72 3.55 -21.51
CA ASN A 265 -14.10 3.72 -21.08
C ASN A 265 -15.04 2.65 -21.64
N LEU A 266 -14.83 2.21 -22.89
CA LEU A 266 -15.62 1.15 -23.53
C LEU A 266 -15.49 -0.20 -22.80
N VAL A 267 -14.30 -0.57 -22.36
CA VAL A 267 -14.07 -1.89 -21.72
C VAL A 267 -14.31 -1.89 -20.21
N HIS A 268 -14.37 -0.70 -19.58
CA HIS A 268 -14.62 -0.57 -18.16
C HIS A 268 -15.98 -1.17 -17.77
N SER A 269 -15.96 -2.16 -16.87
CA SER A 269 -17.15 -2.91 -16.41
C SER A 269 -17.94 -3.63 -17.52
N SER A 270 -17.36 -3.85 -18.69
CA SER A 270 -18.03 -4.49 -19.84
C SER A 270 -17.22 -5.67 -20.38
N PRO A 271 -17.38 -6.90 -19.83
CA PRO A 271 -16.63 -8.08 -20.26
C PRO A 271 -16.81 -8.43 -21.74
N LYS A 272 -18.02 -8.25 -22.28
CA LYS A 272 -18.33 -8.48 -23.71
C LYS A 272 -17.49 -7.56 -24.61
N ILE A 273 -17.58 -6.25 -24.41
CA ILE A 273 -16.83 -5.25 -25.20
C ILE A 273 -15.31 -5.46 -25.04
N LYS A 274 -14.85 -5.80 -23.83
CA LYS A 274 -13.45 -6.14 -23.59
C LYS A 274 -12.95 -7.27 -24.51
N LYS A 275 -13.73 -8.34 -24.65
CA LYS A 275 -13.40 -9.45 -25.56
C LYS A 275 -13.37 -8.99 -27.02
N GLU A 276 -14.35 -8.19 -27.44
CA GLU A 276 -14.40 -7.65 -28.81
C GLU A 276 -13.19 -6.76 -29.14
N VAL A 277 -12.80 -5.88 -28.21
CA VAL A 277 -11.59 -5.03 -28.33
C VAL A 277 -10.31 -5.86 -28.43
N LEU A 278 -10.18 -6.93 -27.64
CA LEU A 278 -9.03 -7.83 -27.69
C LEU A 278 -8.98 -8.60 -29.03
N LEU A 279 -10.12 -9.10 -29.50
CA LEU A 279 -10.24 -9.79 -30.80
C LEU A 279 -9.94 -8.86 -31.98
N ALA A 280 -10.29 -7.58 -31.87
CA ALA A 280 -9.98 -6.56 -32.87
C ALA A 280 -8.49 -6.18 -32.91
N GLY A 281 -7.65 -6.72 -32.01
CA GLY A 281 -6.19 -6.56 -32.07
C GLY A 281 -5.61 -5.40 -31.27
N ALA A 282 -6.36 -4.81 -30.33
CA ALA A 282 -5.94 -3.63 -29.57
C ALA A 282 -4.69 -3.84 -28.70
N LEU A 283 -4.38 -5.09 -28.31
CA LEU A 283 -3.38 -5.39 -27.28
C LEU A 283 -1.96 -4.87 -27.62
N GLN A 284 -1.45 -5.12 -28.83
CA GLN A 284 -0.10 -4.66 -29.20
C GLN A 284 0.03 -3.13 -29.27
N PRO A 285 -0.89 -2.39 -29.93
CA PRO A 285 -0.84 -0.93 -29.90
C PRO A 285 -0.89 -0.35 -28.48
N VAL A 286 -1.71 -0.93 -27.58
CA VAL A 286 -1.76 -0.47 -26.18
C VAL A 286 -0.43 -0.71 -25.45
N ILE A 287 0.22 -1.87 -25.66
CA ILE A 287 1.55 -2.14 -25.07
C ILE A 287 2.59 -1.13 -25.58
N ARG A 288 2.54 -0.76 -26.87
CA ARG A 288 3.44 0.25 -27.45
C ARG A 288 3.34 1.61 -26.74
N LEU A 289 2.13 2.01 -26.33
CA LEU A 289 1.89 3.30 -25.66
C LEU A 289 2.48 3.38 -24.25
N LEU A 290 2.86 2.26 -23.62
CA LEU A 290 3.61 2.27 -22.35
C LEU A 290 4.96 2.99 -22.47
N SER A 291 5.52 3.08 -23.68
CA SER A 291 6.77 3.79 -23.98
C SER A 291 6.53 5.08 -24.76
N SER A 292 5.30 5.62 -24.76
CA SER A 292 4.99 6.91 -25.40
C SER A 292 5.78 8.06 -24.75
N SER A 293 6.07 9.12 -25.50
CA SER A 293 6.63 10.37 -24.95
C SER A 293 5.62 11.14 -24.09
N CYS A 294 4.34 10.81 -24.17
CA CYS A 294 3.26 11.42 -23.41
C CYS A 294 2.93 10.61 -22.14
N PRO A 295 3.18 11.16 -20.93
CA PRO A 295 2.83 10.50 -19.66
C PRO A 295 1.35 10.14 -19.55
N GLU A 296 0.46 10.98 -20.08
CA GLU A 296 -0.97 10.72 -20.07
C GLU A 296 -1.34 9.45 -20.84
N SER A 297 -0.74 9.25 -22.01
CA SER A 297 -0.93 8.03 -22.80
C SER A 297 -0.36 6.81 -22.10
N GLN A 298 0.83 6.92 -21.47
CA GLN A 298 1.41 5.83 -20.68
C GLN A 298 0.48 5.40 -19.54
N ARG A 299 -0.08 6.39 -18.81
CA ARG A 299 -1.00 6.16 -17.69
C ARG A 299 -2.25 5.43 -18.14
N GLU A 300 -2.92 5.92 -19.20
CA GLU A 300 -4.13 5.29 -19.73
C GLU A 300 -3.84 3.89 -20.30
N ALA A 301 -2.70 3.69 -20.95
CA ALA A 301 -2.28 2.40 -21.46
C ALA A 301 -2.08 1.38 -20.33
N ALA A 302 -1.38 1.75 -19.25
CA ALA A 302 -1.19 0.88 -18.09
C ALA A 302 -2.52 0.56 -17.39
N LEU A 303 -3.42 1.54 -17.24
CA LEU A 303 -4.77 1.32 -16.72
C LEU A 303 -5.55 0.32 -17.58
N LEU A 304 -5.54 0.49 -18.91
CA LEU A 304 -6.21 -0.38 -19.86
C LEU A 304 -5.66 -1.81 -19.83
N LEU A 305 -4.34 -1.98 -19.74
CA LEU A 305 -3.74 -3.32 -19.56
C LEU A 305 -4.17 -3.99 -18.26
N GLY A 306 -4.26 -3.24 -17.16
CA GLY A 306 -4.80 -3.77 -15.90
C GLY A 306 -6.27 -4.18 -16.00
N GLN A 307 -7.07 -3.48 -16.81
CA GLN A 307 -8.44 -3.85 -17.13
C GLN A 307 -8.52 -5.11 -18.02
N PHE A 308 -7.65 -5.22 -19.04
CA PHE A 308 -7.51 -6.42 -19.88
C PHE A 308 -7.07 -7.64 -19.07
N ALA A 309 -6.13 -7.48 -18.14
CA ALA A 309 -5.70 -8.53 -17.22
C ALA A 309 -6.85 -9.06 -16.32
N GLY A 310 -7.96 -8.34 -16.24
CA GLY A 310 -9.19 -8.80 -15.60
C GLY A 310 -10.15 -9.61 -16.48
N ALA A 311 -9.79 -9.96 -17.72
CA ALA A 311 -10.61 -10.79 -18.61
C ALA A 311 -10.54 -12.27 -18.22
N ASP A 312 -9.37 -12.88 -18.36
CA ASP A 312 -9.10 -14.29 -18.14
C ASP A 312 -7.58 -14.53 -17.99
N SER A 313 -7.18 -15.77 -17.71
CA SER A 313 -5.78 -16.17 -17.55
C SER A 313 -4.97 -16.02 -18.85
N ASP A 314 -5.53 -16.45 -19.99
CA ASP A 314 -4.87 -16.41 -21.30
C ASP A 314 -4.50 -14.97 -21.70
N THR A 315 -5.41 -14.02 -21.46
CA THR A 315 -5.17 -12.60 -21.71
C THR A 315 -4.01 -12.08 -20.88
N LYS A 316 -3.91 -12.45 -19.58
CA LYS A 316 -2.78 -12.05 -18.73
C LYS A 316 -1.46 -12.59 -19.27
N VAL A 317 -1.45 -13.84 -19.73
CA VAL A 317 -0.25 -14.48 -20.31
C VAL A 317 0.14 -13.78 -21.60
N HIS A 318 -0.82 -13.48 -22.49
CA HIS A 318 -0.55 -12.77 -23.73
C HIS A 318 -0.04 -11.34 -23.53
N ILE A 319 -0.52 -10.62 -22.51
CA ILE A 319 0.02 -9.29 -22.15
C ILE A 319 1.52 -9.41 -21.83
N VAL A 320 1.91 -10.42 -21.03
CA VAL A 320 3.32 -10.63 -20.66
C VAL A 320 4.16 -11.08 -21.85
N GLN A 321 3.69 -12.08 -22.63
CA GLN A 321 4.38 -12.60 -23.81
C GLN A 321 4.64 -11.54 -24.89
N ARG A 322 3.77 -10.53 -24.99
CA ARG A 322 3.92 -9.41 -25.93
C ARG A 322 4.83 -8.29 -25.42
N GLY A 323 5.51 -8.48 -24.29
CA GLY A 323 6.56 -7.58 -23.81
C GLY A 323 6.10 -6.43 -22.93
N ALA A 324 4.90 -6.50 -22.31
CA ALA A 324 4.40 -5.42 -21.46
C ALA A 324 5.19 -5.24 -20.14
N VAL A 325 5.87 -6.28 -19.65
CA VAL A 325 6.49 -6.30 -18.31
C VAL A 325 7.60 -5.25 -18.17
N GLN A 326 8.52 -5.18 -19.12
CA GLN A 326 9.69 -4.31 -19.02
C GLN A 326 9.30 -2.81 -19.02
N PRO A 327 8.45 -2.31 -19.95
CA PRO A 327 7.96 -0.93 -19.89
C PRO A 327 7.22 -0.62 -18.59
N LEU A 328 6.40 -1.55 -18.07
CA LEU A 328 5.73 -1.36 -16.78
C LEU A 328 6.76 -1.21 -15.63
N ILE A 329 7.78 -2.06 -15.57
CA ILE A 329 8.85 -1.96 -14.56
C ILE A 329 9.62 -0.64 -14.68
N GLU A 330 9.85 -0.12 -15.88
CA GLU A 330 10.46 1.19 -16.10
C GLU A 330 9.56 2.32 -15.57
N MET A 331 8.26 2.26 -15.83
CA MET A 331 7.28 3.22 -15.29
C MET A 331 7.24 3.24 -13.75
N LEU A 332 7.52 2.13 -13.05
CA LEU A 332 7.62 2.10 -11.59
C LEU A 332 8.74 3.01 -11.03
N LYS A 333 9.72 3.37 -11.88
CA LYS A 333 10.87 4.22 -11.52
C LYS A 333 10.64 5.71 -11.83
N SER A 334 9.50 6.04 -12.46
CA SER A 334 9.16 7.42 -12.83
C SER A 334 9.03 8.34 -11.62
N PRO A 335 9.40 9.64 -11.71
CA PRO A 335 9.12 10.61 -10.68
C PRO A 335 7.60 10.86 -10.50
N ASP A 336 6.79 10.61 -11.53
CA ASP A 336 5.35 10.78 -11.48
C ASP A 336 4.68 9.66 -10.67
N ALA A 337 3.97 10.04 -9.61
CA ALA A 337 3.25 9.11 -8.75
C ALA A 337 2.10 8.40 -9.47
N GLN A 338 1.43 9.05 -10.43
CA GLN A 338 0.30 8.47 -11.17
C GLN A 338 0.77 7.39 -12.14
N LEU A 339 1.90 7.60 -12.82
CA LEU A 339 2.52 6.59 -13.67
C LEU A 339 2.92 5.35 -12.86
N ARG A 340 3.56 5.56 -11.71
CA ARG A 340 3.90 4.46 -10.79
C ARG A 340 2.67 3.72 -10.31
N GLU A 341 1.58 4.43 -10.00
CA GLU A 341 0.34 3.85 -9.51
C GLU A 341 -0.34 2.95 -10.55
N MET A 342 -0.47 3.42 -11.79
CA MET A 342 -1.07 2.63 -12.87
C MET A 342 -0.19 1.45 -13.29
N SER A 343 1.13 1.63 -13.29
CA SER A 343 2.04 0.51 -13.54
C SER A 343 1.95 -0.57 -12.45
N ALA A 344 1.98 -0.17 -11.18
CA ALA A 344 1.83 -1.10 -10.06
C ALA A 344 0.45 -1.80 -10.09
N PHE A 345 -0.61 -1.08 -10.47
CA PHE A 345 -1.94 -1.67 -10.70
C PHE A 345 -1.89 -2.77 -11.78
N ALA A 346 -1.33 -2.48 -12.96
CA ALA A 346 -1.24 -3.43 -14.05
C ALA A 346 -0.41 -4.67 -13.67
N LEU A 347 0.81 -4.46 -13.14
CA LEU A 347 1.68 -5.55 -12.66
C LEU A 347 1.02 -6.38 -11.56
N GLY A 348 0.30 -5.73 -10.64
CA GLY A 348 -0.43 -6.42 -9.58
C GLY A 348 -1.50 -7.36 -10.08
N ARG A 349 -2.23 -6.97 -11.14
CA ARG A 349 -3.24 -7.83 -11.81
C ARG A 349 -2.59 -8.99 -12.57
N LEU A 350 -1.47 -8.72 -13.24
CA LEU A 350 -0.71 -9.73 -13.99
C LEU A 350 -0.05 -10.77 -13.07
N ALA A 351 0.41 -10.35 -11.88
CA ALA A 351 1.04 -11.21 -10.88
C ALA A 351 0.06 -12.19 -10.20
N GLN A 352 -1.26 -12.00 -10.36
CA GLN A 352 -2.28 -12.96 -9.91
C GLN A 352 -2.40 -14.18 -10.84
N ASP A 353 -1.45 -14.39 -11.75
CA ASP A 353 -1.40 -15.56 -12.63
C ASP A 353 -0.06 -16.28 -12.48
N LYS A 354 -0.13 -17.59 -12.19
CA LYS A 354 1.05 -18.44 -11.95
C LYS A 354 2.05 -18.45 -13.11
N HIS A 355 1.59 -18.31 -14.36
CA HIS A 355 2.46 -18.35 -15.53
C HIS A 355 3.26 -17.06 -15.72
N ASN A 356 2.81 -15.97 -15.10
CA ASN A 356 3.44 -14.66 -15.22
C ASN A 356 4.42 -14.35 -14.10
N GLN A 357 4.21 -14.94 -12.92
CA GLN A 357 4.92 -14.61 -11.69
C GLN A 357 6.44 -14.67 -11.85
N ALA A 358 6.97 -15.77 -12.39
CA ALA A 358 8.42 -15.93 -12.58
C ALA A 358 9.00 -14.92 -13.58
N GLY A 359 8.29 -14.65 -14.69
CA GLY A 359 8.74 -13.68 -15.70
C GLY A 359 8.79 -12.24 -15.19
N ILE A 360 7.81 -11.85 -14.36
CA ILE A 360 7.78 -10.51 -13.74
C ILE A 360 8.96 -10.34 -12.76
N ALA A 361 9.26 -11.37 -11.94
CA ALA A 361 10.38 -11.33 -11.03
C ALA A 361 11.73 -11.32 -11.76
N HIS A 362 11.91 -12.19 -12.76
CA HIS A 362 13.11 -12.28 -13.59
C HIS A 362 13.42 -10.97 -14.33
N SER A 363 12.38 -10.23 -14.73
CA SER A 363 12.53 -8.90 -15.35
C SER A 363 12.91 -7.79 -14.34
N GLY A 364 13.13 -8.13 -13.06
CA GLY A 364 13.55 -7.19 -12.02
C GLY A 364 12.41 -6.44 -11.35
N GLY A 365 11.18 -6.96 -11.37
CA GLY A 365 10.00 -6.27 -10.84
C GLY A 365 9.95 -6.17 -9.30
N ILE A 366 10.58 -7.10 -8.58
CA ILE A 366 10.48 -7.20 -7.11
C ILE A 366 11.02 -5.94 -6.42
N VAL A 367 12.23 -5.48 -6.77
CA VAL A 367 12.90 -4.37 -6.07
C VAL A 367 12.17 -3.03 -6.21
N PRO A 368 11.76 -2.61 -7.43
CA PRO A 368 10.94 -1.40 -7.58
C PRO A 368 9.62 -1.46 -6.81
N LEU A 369 8.94 -2.61 -6.81
CA LEU A 369 7.71 -2.79 -6.02
C LEU A 369 7.99 -2.64 -4.52
N LEU A 370 9.02 -3.31 -3.99
CA LEU A 370 9.41 -3.16 -2.57
C LEU A 370 9.72 -1.72 -2.19
N LYS A 371 10.35 -0.94 -3.08
CA LYS A 371 10.60 0.49 -2.84
C LYS A 371 9.31 1.31 -2.72
N LEU A 372 8.26 0.93 -3.44
CA LEU A 372 6.96 1.61 -3.41
C LEU A 372 6.12 1.29 -2.17
N ILE A 373 6.52 0.29 -1.38
CA ILE A 373 5.90 0.00 -0.08
C ILE A 373 6.10 1.15 0.92
N ASP A 374 7.17 1.95 0.79
CA ASP A 374 7.39 3.13 1.65
C ASP A 374 6.58 4.36 1.23
N SER A 375 5.75 4.25 0.19
CA SER A 375 4.95 5.36 -0.33
C SER A 375 3.87 5.80 0.65
N ARG A 376 3.75 7.12 0.87
CA ARG A 376 2.63 7.72 1.62
C ARG A 376 1.31 7.77 0.83
N ASN A 377 1.36 7.58 -0.51
CA ASN A 377 0.14 7.38 -1.30
C ASN A 377 -0.38 5.96 -1.07
N GLY A 378 -1.53 5.85 -0.39
CA GLY A 378 -2.14 4.57 -0.02
C GLY A 378 -2.56 3.69 -1.19
N ALA A 379 -3.01 4.26 -2.32
CA ALA A 379 -3.37 3.49 -3.52
C ALA A 379 -2.13 2.87 -4.16
N LEU A 380 -1.07 3.66 -4.34
CA LEU A 380 0.23 3.19 -4.84
C LEU A 380 0.86 2.14 -3.91
N GLN A 381 0.84 2.38 -2.59
CA GLN A 381 1.35 1.46 -1.58
C GLN A 381 0.58 0.13 -1.63
N HIS A 382 -0.75 0.17 -1.73
CA HIS A 382 -1.61 -1.00 -1.84
C HIS A 382 -1.36 -1.79 -3.13
N ASN A 383 -1.31 -1.12 -4.29
CA ASN A 383 -1.07 -1.78 -5.57
C ASN A 383 0.29 -2.50 -5.59
N SER A 384 1.31 -1.90 -4.97
CA SER A 384 2.61 -2.55 -4.82
C SER A 384 2.54 -3.80 -3.91
N ALA A 385 1.90 -3.68 -2.74
CA ALA A 385 1.70 -4.82 -1.84
C ALA A 385 0.90 -5.95 -2.51
N PHE A 386 -0.12 -5.61 -3.29
CA PHE A 386 -0.92 -6.58 -4.04
C PHE A 386 -0.11 -7.31 -5.12
N ALA A 387 0.82 -6.61 -5.79
CA ALA A 387 1.75 -7.23 -6.73
C ALA A 387 2.72 -8.19 -6.02
N ILE A 388 3.33 -7.77 -4.90
CA ILE A 388 4.24 -8.61 -4.11
C ILE A 388 3.51 -9.86 -3.59
N TYR A 389 2.29 -9.70 -3.08
CA TYR A 389 1.43 -10.81 -2.68
C TYR A 389 1.25 -11.84 -3.80
N GLY A 390 0.94 -11.38 -5.01
CA GLY A 390 0.80 -12.24 -6.19
C GLY A 390 2.11 -12.95 -6.54
N LEU A 391 3.23 -12.23 -6.53
CA LEU A 391 4.55 -12.79 -6.84
C LEU A 391 5.01 -13.85 -5.82
N ALA A 392 4.66 -13.69 -4.54
CA ALA A 392 5.02 -14.61 -3.46
C ALA A 392 4.34 -15.99 -3.53
N ASP A 393 3.45 -16.22 -4.50
CA ASP A 393 2.84 -17.56 -4.70
C ASP A 393 3.77 -18.53 -5.45
N ASN A 394 4.71 -17.98 -6.23
CA ASN A 394 5.74 -18.74 -6.92
C ASN A 394 6.95 -19.01 -6.01
N GLU A 395 7.38 -20.27 -5.94
CA GLU A 395 8.46 -20.72 -5.05
C GLU A 395 9.83 -20.09 -5.36
N ASP A 396 10.16 -19.83 -6.63
CA ASP A 396 11.44 -19.22 -7.00
C ASP A 396 11.42 -17.72 -6.65
N ASN A 397 10.27 -17.06 -6.81
CA ASN A 397 10.08 -15.68 -6.39
C ASN A 397 10.16 -15.51 -4.86
N VAL A 398 9.76 -16.51 -4.07
CA VAL A 398 9.91 -16.48 -2.60
C VAL A 398 11.38 -16.35 -2.23
N VAL A 399 12.24 -17.13 -2.89
CA VAL A 399 13.70 -17.04 -2.71
C VAL A 399 14.20 -15.66 -3.09
N ASP A 400 13.83 -15.15 -4.27
CA ASP A 400 14.29 -13.84 -4.74
C ASP A 400 13.82 -12.71 -3.82
N LEU A 401 12.58 -12.77 -3.33
CA LEU A 401 12.01 -11.81 -2.38
C LEU A 401 12.80 -11.78 -1.07
N ILE A 402 13.18 -12.95 -0.54
CA ILE A 402 13.99 -13.04 0.70
C ILE A 402 15.41 -12.54 0.43
N LYS A 403 16.02 -12.93 -0.69
CA LYS A 403 17.38 -12.56 -1.07
C LYS A 403 17.57 -11.03 -1.13
N VAL A 404 16.56 -10.29 -1.59
CA VAL A 404 16.61 -8.82 -1.68
C VAL A 404 16.15 -8.10 -0.41
N GLY A 405 15.90 -8.82 0.69
CA GLY A 405 15.45 -8.23 1.96
C GLY A 405 13.97 -7.84 1.98
N GLY A 406 13.14 -8.46 1.13
CA GLY A 406 11.72 -8.13 1.02
C GLY A 406 10.92 -8.43 2.28
N VAL A 407 11.29 -9.46 3.04
CA VAL A 407 10.62 -9.81 4.31
C VAL A 407 10.79 -8.69 5.34
N GLN A 408 12.03 -8.23 5.52
CA GLN A 408 12.39 -7.14 6.43
C GLN A 408 11.69 -5.85 6.03
N LYS A 409 11.67 -5.56 4.73
CA LYS A 409 10.98 -4.39 4.19
C LYS A 409 9.47 -4.39 4.48
N LEU A 410 8.83 -5.56 4.41
CA LEU A 410 7.42 -5.72 4.74
C LEU A 410 7.16 -5.67 6.25
N GLN A 411 8.13 -6.02 7.10
CA GLN A 411 8.00 -5.94 8.56
C GLN A 411 8.10 -4.51 9.07
N GLU A 412 9.00 -3.73 8.48
CA GLU A 412 9.28 -2.34 8.87
C GLU A 412 8.32 -1.33 8.23
N GLY A 413 7.49 -1.77 7.28
CA GLY A 413 6.63 -0.89 6.50
C GLY A 413 5.56 -0.20 7.33
N GLU A 414 5.51 1.13 7.24
CA GLU A 414 4.42 1.94 7.80
C GLU A 414 3.23 1.97 6.83
N PHE A 415 2.28 1.06 7.05
CA PHE A 415 1.13 0.91 6.14
C PHE A 415 0.02 1.90 6.45
N THR A 416 -0.29 2.76 5.48
CA THR A 416 -1.24 3.88 5.63
C THR A 416 -2.70 3.43 5.66
N VAL A 417 -3.03 2.36 4.94
CA VAL A 417 -4.42 1.90 4.75
C VAL A 417 -4.60 0.43 5.13
N GLN A 418 -5.76 0.08 5.71
CA GLN A 418 -6.07 -1.28 6.17
C GLN A 418 -5.96 -2.36 5.07
N PRO A 419 -6.42 -2.14 3.83
CA PRO A 419 -6.26 -3.13 2.76
C PRO A 419 -4.81 -3.51 2.48
N THR A 420 -3.87 -2.58 2.67
CA THR A 420 -2.43 -2.86 2.56
C THR A 420 -1.97 -3.74 3.72
N LYS A 421 -2.36 -3.44 4.96
CA LYS A 421 -2.04 -4.26 6.14
C LYS A 421 -2.52 -5.70 5.96
N ASP A 422 -3.77 -5.87 5.53
CA ASP A 422 -4.34 -7.20 5.29
C ASP A 422 -3.61 -7.96 4.18
N CYS A 423 -3.21 -7.24 3.12
CA CYS A 423 -2.46 -7.82 2.00
C CYS A 423 -1.06 -8.27 2.43
N VAL A 424 -0.37 -7.47 3.25
CA VAL A 424 0.95 -7.81 3.79
C VAL A 424 0.86 -8.99 4.77
N ALA A 425 -0.14 -9.02 5.65
CA ALA A 425 -0.38 -10.16 6.54
C ALA A 425 -0.62 -11.47 5.75
N LYS A 426 -1.42 -11.41 4.68
CA LYS A 426 -1.62 -12.55 3.76
C LYS A 426 -0.34 -12.95 3.04
N THR A 427 0.53 -11.99 2.72
CA THR A 427 1.84 -12.27 2.13
C THR A 427 2.72 -13.03 3.11
N PHE A 428 2.79 -12.62 4.38
CA PHE A 428 3.55 -13.36 5.40
C PHE A 428 3.03 -14.79 5.58
N LYS A 429 1.72 -14.98 5.73
CA LYS A 429 1.12 -16.31 5.83
C LYS A 429 1.51 -17.21 4.65
N ARG A 430 1.45 -16.67 3.43
CA ARG A 430 1.86 -17.38 2.22
C ARG A 430 3.35 -17.72 2.22
N LEU A 431 4.21 -16.82 2.68
CA LEU A 431 5.63 -17.09 2.79
C LEU A 431 5.90 -18.21 3.81
N GLU A 432 5.24 -18.19 4.97
CA GLU A 432 5.33 -19.27 5.97
C GLU A 432 4.93 -20.63 5.37
N GLU A 433 3.84 -20.69 4.60
CA GLU A 433 3.37 -21.91 3.94
C GLU A 433 4.32 -22.41 2.83
N LYS A 434 5.08 -21.50 2.20
CA LYS A 434 5.94 -21.82 1.04
C LYS A 434 7.39 -22.12 1.43
N ILE A 435 7.85 -21.70 2.60
CA ILE A 435 9.22 -21.96 3.09
C ILE A 435 9.29 -23.37 3.66
N GLN A 436 9.30 -24.35 2.75
CA GLN A 436 9.48 -25.76 3.06
C GLN A 436 10.09 -26.49 1.85
N GLY A 437 10.57 -27.71 2.05
CA GLY A 437 11.10 -28.57 0.97
C GLY A 437 12.15 -27.86 0.10
N ARG A 438 11.87 -27.70 -1.20
CA ARG A 438 12.82 -27.13 -2.16
C ARG A 438 13.22 -25.69 -1.85
N VAL A 439 12.27 -24.87 -1.38
CA VAL A 439 12.50 -23.45 -1.09
C VAL A 439 13.43 -23.31 0.10
N LEU A 440 13.14 -24.04 1.18
CA LEU A 440 14.00 -24.07 2.37
C LEU A 440 15.42 -24.54 2.02
N ASN A 441 15.56 -25.64 1.27
CA ASN A 441 16.87 -26.14 0.85
C ASN A 441 17.66 -25.11 0.05
N HIS A 442 17.01 -24.37 -0.85
CA HIS A 442 17.66 -23.30 -1.61
C HIS A 442 18.07 -22.13 -0.70
N LEU A 443 17.23 -21.73 0.25
CA LEU A 443 17.56 -20.69 1.23
C LEU A 443 18.75 -21.10 2.11
N LEU A 444 18.80 -22.36 2.58
CA LEU A 444 19.93 -22.89 3.33
C LEU A 444 21.22 -22.91 2.51
N TYR A 445 21.13 -23.25 1.23
CA TYR A 445 22.26 -23.14 0.31
C TYR A 445 22.74 -21.68 0.21
N LEU A 446 21.83 -20.72 -0.03
CA LEU A 446 22.17 -19.31 -0.11
C LEU A 446 22.81 -18.79 1.18
N MET A 447 22.31 -19.23 2.34
CA MET A 447 22.83 -18.86 3.65
C MET A 447 24.27 -19.36 3.88
N ARG A 448 24.71 -20.40 3.17
CA ARG A 448 26.08 -20.95 3.25
C ARG A 448 27.05 -20.34 2.24
N VAL A 449 26.61 -20.08 1.01
CA VAL A 449 27.53 -19.75 -0.10
C VAL A 449 27.45 -18.31 -0.62
N SER A 450 26.37 -17.57 -0.31
CA SER A 450 26.17 -16.23 -0.88
C SER A 450 27.03 -15.19 -0.18
N GLU A 451 27.02 -13.96 -0.70
CA GLU A 451 27.61 -12.81 0.00
C GLU A 451 26.95 -12.57 1.36
N LYS A 452 27.73 -12.06 2.31
CA LYS A 452 27.32 -11.87 3.71
C LYS A 452 26.00 -11.13 3.88
N ALA A 453 25.73 -10.13 3.02
CA ALA A 453 24.45 -9.41 3.03
C ALA A 453 23.26 -10.35 2.78
N VAL A 454 23.35 -11.22 1.76
CA VAL A 454 22.29 -12.20 1.44
C VAL A 454 22.14 -13.24 2.54
N GLN A 455 23.26 -13.74 3.09
CA GLN A 455 23.23 -14.70 4.19
C GLN A 455 22.45 -14.14 5.39
N ILE A 456 22.73 -12.89 5.76
CA ILE A 456 22.04 -12.16 6.83
C ILE A 456 20.54 -12.01 6.51
N GLN A 457 20.18 -11.57 5.30
CA GLN A 457 18.77 -11.38 4.93
C GLN A 457 17.97 -12.69 5.03
N VAL A 458 18.57 -13.80 4.57
CA VAL A 458 17.97 -15.14 4.67
C VAL A 458 17.80 -15.55 6.13
N ALA A 459 18.84 -15.42 6.96
CA ALA A 459 18.79 -15.79 8.38
C ALA A 459 17.71 -14.99 9.15
N LEU A 460 17.66 -13.67 8.94
CA LEU A 460 16.64 -12.79 9.53
C LEU A 460 15.21 -13.17 9.08
N ALA A 461 15.02 -13.49 7.79
CA ALA A 461 13.73 -13.88 7.28
C ALA A 461 13.26 -15.21 7.87
N LEU A 462 14.15 -16.21 7.94
CA LEU A 462 13.86 -17.51 8.52
C LEU A 462 13.57 -17.43 10.01
N ALA A 463 14.23 -16.55 10.77
CA ALA A 463 13.94 -16.34 12.20
C ALA A 463 12.47 -15.95 12.43
N HIS A 464 11.89 -15.23 11.48
CA HIS A 464 10.49 -14.87 11.51
C HIS A 464 9.56 -15.95 10.93
N LEU A 465 9.93 -16.59 9.83
CA LEU A 465 8.98 -17.36 9.00
C LEU A 465 9.11 -18.89 9.09
N CYS A 466 10.17 -19.42 9.71
CA CYS A 466 10.40 -20.86 9.72
C CYS A 466 9.35 -21.65 10.55
N ALA A 467 9.09 -22.88 10.10
CA ALA A 467 8.34 -23.86 10.87
C ALA A 467 9.14 -24.29 12.13
N PRO A 468 8.46 -24.73 13.21
CA PRO A 468 9.13 -25.19 14.44
C PRO A 468 10.16 -26.29 14.20
N ASP A 469 9.82 -27.25 13.33
CA ASP A 469 10.65 -28.45 13.08
C ASP A 469 11.96 -28.13 12.36
N ASP A 470 12.00 -27.04 11.59
CA ASP A 470 13.17 -26.65 10.80
C ASP A 470 14.18 -25.80 11.59
N ARG A 471 13.82 -25.32 12.80
CA ARG A 471 14.65 -24.36 13.54
C ARG A 471 16.05 -24.87 13.84
N LYS A 472 16.19 -26.14 14.23
CA LYS A 472 17.50 -26.74 14.49
C LYS A 472 18.35 -26.76 13.21
N ALA A 473 17.78 -27.23 12.11
CA ALA A 473 18.47 -27.34 10.83
C ALA A 473 18.91 -25.96 10.30
N ILE A 474 18.08 -24.92 10.49
CA ILE A 474 18.37 -23.55 10.06
C ILE A 474 19.43 -22.89 10.95
N PHE A 475 19.18 -22.82 12.26
CA PHE A 475 19.95 -21.96 13.15
C PHE A 475 21.18 -22.64 13.74
N ILE A 476 21.14 -23.96 13.94
CA ILE A 476 22.26 -24.73 14.49
C ILE A 476 23.07 -25.35 13.34
N ASP A 477 22.44 -26.23 12.54
CA ASP A 477 23.17 -27.04 11.55
C ASP A 477 23.64 -26.21 10.34
N SER A 478 23.01 -25.06 10.08
CA SER A 478 23.33 -24.19 8.94
C SER A 478 23.87 -22.82 9.34
N ASN A 479 24.29 -22.64 10.60
CA ASN A 479 24.96 -21.42 11.08
C ASN A 479 24.08 -20.15 11.09
N GLY A 480 22.75 -20.27 11.00
CA GLY A 480 21.84 -19.13 11.02
C GLY A 480 21.89 -18.31 12.32
N LEU A 481 22.12 -18.97 13.47
CA LEU A 481 22.27 -18.31 14.76
C LEU A 481 23.51 -17.39 14.78
N GLU A 482 24.64 -17.87 14.26
CA GLU A 482 25.89 -17.11 14.22
C GLU A 482 25.77 -15.83 13.42
N LEU A 483 25.10 -15.90 12.26
CA LEU A 483 24.84 -14.72 11.43
C LEU A 483 24.09 -13.63 12.21
N MET A 484 23.11 -14.01 13.03
CA MET A 484 22.36 -13.06 13.86
C MET A 484 23.17 -12.55 15.06
N LEU A 485 23.99 -13.39 15.69
CA LEU A 485 24.88 -12.99 16.79
C LEU A 485 25.98 -12.02 16.34
N GLU A 486 26.49 -12.18 15.11
CA GLU A 486 27.42 -11.23 14.51
C GLU A 486 26.79 -9.84 14.34
N LEU A 487 25.49 -9.77 14.04
CA LEU A 487 24.79 -8.49 13.90
C LEU A 487 24.74 -7.70 15.20
N LEU A 488 24.59 -8.36 16.36
CA LEU A 488 24.62 -7.70 17.67
C LEU A 488 25.95 -6.97 17.94
N GLN A 489 27.03 -7.45 17.32
CA GLN A 489 28.38 -6.90 17.43
C GLN A 489 28.75 -5.95 16.28
N SER A 490 27.83 -5.67 15.35
CA SER A 490 28.06 -4.75 14.22
C SER A 490 28.37 -3.33 14.68
N THR A 491 28.89 -2.47 13.80
CA THR A 491 28.94 -1.03 14.05
C THR A 491 27.63 -0.33 13.66
N SER A 492 26.82 -0.94 12.80
CA SER A 492 25.55 -0.39 12.34
C SER A 492 24.43 -0.63 13.35
N LEU A 493 23.84 0.45 13.87
CA LEU A 493 22.69 0.36 14.78
C LEU A 493 21.55 -0.45 14.16
N LYS A 494 21.25 -0.22 12.87
CA LYS A 494 20.19 -0.92 12.16
C LYS A 494 20.42 -2.43 12.11
N GLN A 495 21.65 -2.87 11.80
CA GLN A 495 21.97 -4.30 11.79
C GLN A 495 21.80 -4.92 13.17
N LYS A 496 22.25 -4.23 14.24
CA LYS A 496 22.06 -4.73 15.59
C LYS A 496 20.58 -4.85 15.98
N GLN A 497 19.76 -3.87 15.59
CA GLN A 497 18.30 -3.91 15.77
C GLN A 497 17.69 -5.12 15.07
N ASP A 498 18.04 -5.34 13.81
CA ASP A 498 17.54 -6.46 13.02
C ASP A 498 17.91 -7.81 13.66
N GLY A 499 19.18 -7.96 14.07
CA GLY A 499 19.66 -9.16 14.76
C GLY A 499 18.95 -9.38 16.09
N SER A 500 18.79 -8.33 16.90
CA SER A 500 18.13 -8.41 18.20
C SER A 500 16.65 -8.76 18.09
N GLY A 501 15.93 -8.10 17.17
CA GLY A 501 14.51 -8.37 16.91
C GLY A 501 14.28 -9.78 16.37
N ALA A 502 15.14 -10.27 15.47
CA ALA A 502 15.06 -11.62 14.95
C ALA A 502 15.31 -12.68 16.05
N LEU A 503 16.33 -12.49 16.88
CA LEU A 503 16.61 -13.36 18.03
C LEU A 503 15.45 -13.35 19.02
N TYR A 504 14.93 -12.18 19.41
CA TYR A 504 13.76 -12.09 20.29
C TYR A 504 12.55 -12.84 19.73
N LYS A 505 12.27 -12.68 18.43
CA LYS A 505 11.16 -13.39 17.78
C LYS A 505 11.37 -14.89 17.74
N LEU A 506 12.59 -15.34 17.46
CA LEU A 506 12.94 -16.76 17.51
C LEU A 506 12.79 -17.33 18.92
N ALA A 507 13.23 -16.58 19.94
CA ALA A 507 13.14 -16.98 21.34
C ALA A 507 11.69 -17.13 21.78
N THR A 508 10.86 -16.11 21.55
CA THR A 508 9.42 -16.13 21.92
C THR A 508 8.67 -17.29 21.26
N LYS A 509 8.93 -17.56 19.98
CA LYS A 509 8.35 -18.71 19.24
C LYS A 509 8.86 -20.06 19.75
N ALA A 510 10.06 -20.13 20.31
CA ALA A 510 10.65 -21.36 20.83
C ALA A 510 10.25 -21.64 22.28
N THR A 511 10.06 -20.59 23.10
CA THR A 511 9.64 -20.72 24.49
C THR A 511 8.14 -20.94 24.65
N SER A 512 7.29 -20.47 23.72
CA SER A 512 5.84 -20.72 23.77
C SER A 512 5.43 -22.17 23.58
N LEU A 513 6.33 -23.01 23.06
CA LEU A 513 6.13 -24.45 22.84
C LEU A 513 6.69 -25.31 23.98
N SER A 514 7.36 -24.71 24.97
CA SER A 514 7.82 -25.43 26.16
C SER A 514 6.71 -25.40 27.21
N PRO A 515 6.22 -26.55 27.69
CA PRO A 515 5.46 -26.59 28.94
C PRO A 515 6.27 -25.89 30.02
N VAL A 516 5.56 -25.16 30.88
CA VAL A 516 6.08 -24.43 32.04
C VAL A 516 7.22 -25.23 32.68
N ASP A 517 8.38 -24.60 32.82
CA ASP A 517 9.60 -25.10 33.47
C ASP A 517 9.26 -25.47 34.94
N ALA A 518 8.53 -26.57 35.15
CA ALA A 518 8.43 -27.23 36.43
C ALA A 518 9.82 -27.77 36.74
N ALA A 519 10.33 -27.41 37.92
CA ALA A 519 11.64 -27.85 38.40
C ALA A 519 11.77 -29.37 38.18
N PRO A 520 12.96 -29.87 37.81
CA PRO A 520 13.25 -31.28 37.99
C PRO A 520 12.82 -31.64 39.43
N PRO A 521 11.97 -32.66 39.63
CA PRO A 521 11.60 -33.05 40.99
C PRO A 521 12.89 -33.29 41.77
N SER A 522 13.02 -32.64 42.94
CA SER A 522 14.22 -32.83 43.73
C SER A 522 14.35 -34.32 44.03
N PRO A 523 15.56 -34.89 43.99
CA PRO A 523 15.76 -36.32 44.23
C PRO A 523 15.41 -36.75 45.67
N ASN A 524 15.14 -35.79 46.56
CA ASN A 524 14.77 -36.02 47.95
C ASN A 524 13.23 -35.94 48.12
N PRO A 525 12.60 -36.86 48.90
CA PRO A 525 11.19 -36.76 49.23
C PRO A 525 10.89 -35.44 49.95
N GLN A 526 10.04 -34.59 49.36
CA GLN A 526 9.64 -33.33 49.97
C GLN A 526 8.60 -33.59 51.08
N VAL A 527 9.03 -33.50 52.34
CA VAL A 527 8.16 -33.64 53.52
C VAL A 527 7.97 -32.28 54.16
N TYR A 528 6.79 -31.70 53.97
CA TYR A 528 6.39 -30.43 54.57
C TYR A 528 5.68 -30.66 55.90
N LEU A 529 6.22 -30.12 56.99
CA LEU A 529 5.60 -30.23 58.32
C LEU A 529 4.39 -29.29 58.47
N GLY A 530 4.36 -28.20 57.70
CA GLY A 530 3.31 -27.17 57.75
C GLY A 530 3.68 -25.96 58.62
N GLU A 531 2.94 -24.87 58.41
CA GLU A 531 3.16 -23.55 59.00
C GLU A 531 3.23 -23.58 60.54
N GLN A 532 2.42 -24.42 61.19
CA GLN A 532 2.31 -24.53 62.64
C GLN A 532 3.61 -24.99 63.35
N TYR A 533 4.56 -25.56 62.60
CA TYR A 533 5.85 -26.01 63.13
C TYR A 533 7.01 -25.06 62.82
N VAL A 534 6.77 -23.97 62.10
CA VAL A 534 7.79 -22.95 61.82
C VAL A 534 8.17 -22.23 63.11
N ASN A 535 9.46 -22.18 63.43
CA ASN A 535 10.01 -21.57 64.66
C ASN A 535 9.31 -22.04 65.96
N ASN A 536 8.90 -23.31 66.00
CA ASN A 536 8.17 -23.88 67.13
C ASN A 536 9.11 -24.70 68.02
N PRO A 537 9.19 -24.43 69.35
CA PRO A 537 10.04 -25.19 70.26
C PRO A 537 9.55 -26.63 70.53
N THR A 538 8.32 -26.95 70.14
CA THR A 538 7.71 -28.27 70.36
C THR A 538 8.40 -29.31 69.47
N LEU A 539 9.13 -30.26 70.10
CA LEU A 539 9.91 -31.31 69.41
C LEU A 539 11.07 -30.80 68.56
N SER A 540 11.46 -29.52 68.69
CA SER A 540 12.67 -29.01 68.03
C SER A 540 13.92 -29.68 68.61
N ASP A 541 14.78 -30.20 67.73
CA ASP A 541 16.02 -30.90 68.07
C ASP A 541 17.28 -30.12 67.65
N VAL A 542 17.10 -28.92 67.09
CA VAL A 542 18.16 -27.94 66.81
C VAL A 542 17.63 -26.50 66.96
N THR A 543 18.48 -25.60 67.44
CA THR A 543 18.20 -24.16 67.52
C THR A 543 19.26 -23.40 66.72
N PHE A 544 18.83 -22.50 65.84
CA PHE A 544 19.72 -21.59 65.12
C PHE A 544 19.78 -20.23 65.81
N LEU A 545 20.97 -19.66 65.91
CA LEU A 545 21.19 -18.30 66.37
C LEU A 545 21.47 -17.41 65.16
N VAL A 546 20.54 -16.49 64.86
CA VAL A 546 20.61 -15.58 63.71
C VAL A 546 20.43 -14.16 64.23
N GLU A 547 21.44 -13.30 64.03
CA GLU A 547 21.45 -11.93 64.59
C GLU A 547 21.13 -11.87 66.10
N GLY A 548 21.57 -12.88 66.86
CA GLY A 548 21.32 -13.00 68.30
C GLY A 548 19.91 -13.48 68.68
N LYS A 549 19.02 -13.74 67.71
CA LYS A 549 17.69 -14.31 67.92
C LYS A 549 17.70 -15.82 67.72
N ARG A 550 16.87 -16.54 68.49
CA ARG A 550 16.75 -18.01 68.44
C ARG A 550 15.65 -18.43 67.48
N PHE A 551 15.98 -19.37 66.59
CA PHE A 551 15.03 -20.02 65.69
C PHE A 551 14.99 -21.53 65.99
N TYR A 552 13.84 -22.05 66.43
CA TYR A 552 13.65 -23.47 66.74
C TYR A 552 13.34 -24.28 65.48
N ALA A 553 14.06 -25.37 65.24
CA ALA A 553 13.90 -26.18 64.03
C ALA A 553 14.00 -27.69 64.27
N HIS A 554 13.61 -28.46 63.24
CA HIS A 554 13.54 -29.91 63.24
C HIS A 554 14.51 -30.46 62.18
N ARG A 555 15.56 -31.17 62.61
CA ARG A 555 16.62 -31.71 61.74
C ARG A 555 16.03 -32.61 60.65
N ILE A 556 15.03 -33.41 60.98
CA ILE A 556 14.37 -34.29 59.99
C ILE A 556 13.77 -33.52 58.80
N CYS A 557 13.21 -32.33 59.03
CA CYS A 557 12.66 -31.47 57.98
C CYS A 557 13.79 -30.82 57.16
N LEU A 558 14.86 -30.38 57.82
CA LEU A 558 16.02 -29.77 57.16
C LEU A 558 16.76 -30.76 56.25
N LEU A 559 17.00 -31.97 56.76
CA LEU A 559 17.66 -33.07 56.04
C LEU A 559 16.86 -33.51 54.80
N ALA A 560 15.53 -33.51 54.89
CA ALA A 560 14.65 -33.88 53.79
C ALA A 560 14.61 -32.81 52.69
N SER A 561 14.68 -31.53 53.06
CA SER A 561 14.44 -30.42 52.13
C SER A 561 15.71 -29.78 51.54
N SER A 562 16.90 -30.01 52.12
CA SER A 562 18.15 -29.34 51.68
C SER A 562 19.37 -30.24 51.79
N ASP A 563 20.10 -30.37 50.68
CA ASP A 563 21.36 -31.11 50.64
C ASP A 563 22.48 -30.41 51.43
N ALA A 564 22.43 -29.08 51.56
CA ALA A 564 23.38 -28.32 52.37
C ALA A 564 23.18 -28.62 53.87
N PHE A 565 21.93 -28.65 54.35
CA PHE A 565 21.64 -29.06 55.72
C PHE A 565 21.94 -30.55 55.95
N ARG A 566 21.71 -31.41 54.95
CA ARG A 566 22.14 -32.82 55.01
C ARG A 566 23.64 -32.95 55.19
N ALA A 567 24.44 -32.22 54.41
CA ALA A 567 25.90 -32.20 54.58
C ALA A 567 26.32 -31.66 55.95
N MET A 568 25.64 -30.64 56.47
CA MET A 568 25.91 -30.04 57.79
C MET A 568 25.70 -31.04 58.94
N PHE A 569 24.67 -31.88 58.86
CA PHE A 569 24.25 -32.75 59.97
C PHE A 569 24.70 -34.21 59.86
N ASP A 570 24.87 -34.75 58.65
CA ASP A 570 25.34 -36.13 58.42
C ASP A 570 26.85 -36.20 58.11
N GLY A 571 27.49 -35.07 57.82
CA GLY A 571 28.93 -34.97 57.58
C GLY A 571 29.79 -35.02 58.85
N GLY A 572 31.12 -35.03 58.68
CA GLY A 572 32.10 -34.97 59.78
C GLY A 572 32.29 -33.57 60.40
N TYR A 573 31.29 -32.68 60.32
CA TYR A 573 31.37 -31.29 60.75
C TYR A 573 31.09 -31.12 62.24
N ARG A 574 31.51 -29.98 62.82
CA ARG A 574 31.38 -29.70 64.27
C ARG A 574 29.91 -29.52 64.70
N GLU A 575 29.06 -29.20 63.75
CA GLU A 575 27.63 -28.92 63.86
C GLU A 575 26.80 -30.20 64.01
N ARG A 576 27.40 -31.38 63.75
CA ARG A 576 26.71 -32.68 63.84
C ARG A 576 26.03 -32.89 65.19
N ASP A 577 26.73 -32.63 66.30
CA ASP A 577 26.19 -32.84 67.65
C ASP A 577 25.79 -31.52 68.35
N ALA A 578 25.85 -30.39 67.64
CA ALA A 578 25.54 -29.08 68.19
C ALA A 578 24.01 -28.88 68.31
N LYS A 579 23.56 -28.42 69.49
CA LYS A 579 22.17 -28.02 69.74
C LYS A 579 21.89 -26.57 69.34
N ASP A 580 22.90 -25.70 69.47
CA ASP A 580 22.85 -24.30 69.09
C ASP A 580 23.84 -24.06 67.95
N ILE A 581 23.36 -23.61 66.80
CA ILE A 581 24.16 -23.36 65.59
C ILE A 581 24.04 -21.90 65.20
N GLU A 582 25.16 -21.20 65.13
CA GLU A 582 25.19 -19.81 64.69
C GLU A 582 25.17 -19.74 63.16
N ILE A 583 24.27 -18.94 62.59
CA ILE A 583 24.19 -18.69 61.16
C ILE A 583 24.75 -17.29 60.87
N PRO A 584 26.02 -17.19 60.42
CA PRO A 584 26.62 -15.90 60.12
C PRO A 584 26.13 -15.36 58.77
N ASN A 585 26.13 -14.03 58.62
CA ASN A 585 25.90 -13.32 57.35
C ASN A 585 24.53 -13.54 56.68
N ILE A 586 23.50 -13.91 57.44
CA ILE A 586 22.11 -13.96 56.97
C ILE A 586 21.25 -13.14 57.93
N ARG A 587 20.45 -12.24 57.37
CA ARG A 587 19.49 -11.43 58.15
C ARG A 587 18.37 -12.32 58.70
N TRP A 588 17.82 -11.95 59.85
CA TRP A 588 16.74 -12.72 60.48
C TRP A 588 15.55 -12.97 59.54
N ASP A 589 15.08 -11.95 58.84
CA ASP A 589 13.93 -12.03 57.93
C ASP A 589 14.17 -12.95 56.73
N VAL A 590 15.38 -12.95 56.17
CA VAL A 590 15.79 -13.85 55.09
C VAL A 590 15.81 -15.30 55.58
N PHE A 591 16.40 -15.54 56.75
CA PHE A 591 16.46 -16.86 57.34
C PHE A 591 15.06 -17.39 57.70
N GLU A 592 14.20 -16.55 58.26
CA GLU A 592 12.84 -16.90 58.59
C GLU A 592 12.01 -17.29 57.35
N LEU A 593 12.10 -16.53 56.27
CA LEU A 593 11.44 -16.86 54.99
C LEU A 593 11.98 -18.15 54.36
N MET A 594 13.31 -18.35 54.38
CA MET A 594 13.94 -19.59 53.92
C MET A 594 13.44 -20.81 54.71
N MET A 595 13.40 -20.70 56.04
CA MET A 595 12.92 -21.75 56.91
C MET A 595 11.43 -21.99 56.74
N ARG A 596 10.62 -20.94 56.56
CA ARG A 596 9.20 -21.07 56.25
C ARG A 596 8.99 -21.88 54.97
N PHE A 597 9.74 -21.60 53.90
CA PHE A 597 9.70 -22.39 52.67
C PHE A 597 10.04 -23.86 52.89
N ILE A 598 11.05 -24.16 53.71
CA ILE A 598 11.43 -25.55 54.04
C ILE A 598 10.26 -26.32 54.67
N TYR A 599 9.43 -25.64 55.48
CA TYR A 599 8.32 -26.26 56.20
C TYR A 599 7.03 -26.33 55.41
N THR A 600 6.79 -25.39 54.48
CA THR A 600 5.51 -25.24 53.78
C THR A 600 5.57 -25.54 52.28
N GLY A 601 6.75 -25.48 51.67
CA GLY A 601 6.97 -25.61 50.23
C GLY A 601 6.59 -24.38 49.42
N SER A 602 6.12 -23.31 50.07
CA SER A 602 5.67 -22.09 49.38
C SER A 602 5.80 -20.87 50.29
N VAL A 603 6.32 -19.79 49.72
CA VAL A 603 6.43 -18.47 50.36
C VAL A 603 6.20 -17.37 49.33
N GLU A 604 5.69 -16.24 49.80
CA GLU A 604 5.64 -15.02 49.00
C GLU A 604 6.99 -14.30 49.11
N VAL A 605 7.62 -14.03 47.96
CA VAL A 605 8.92 -13.36 47.90
C VAL A 605 8.70 -11.91 47.46
N SER A 606 8.98 -10.97 48.35
CA SER A 606 8.95 -9.53 48.04
C SER A 606 10.26 -9.08 47.37
N LEU A 607 10.19 -8.02 46.56
CA LEU A 607 11.33 -7.53 45.77
C LEU A 607 12.52 -7.06 46.64
N ASP A 608 12.24 -6.50 47.81
CA ASP A 608 13.24 -5.98 48.75
C ASP A 608 14.10 -7.08 49.38
N ILE A 609 13.54 -8.29 49.56
CA ILE A 609 14.25 -9.43 50.14
C ILE A 609 14.74 -10.44 49.07
N ALA A 610 14.19 -10.39 47.86
CA ALA A 610 14.40 -11.42 46.83
C ALA A 610 15.87 -11.67 46.50
N GLN A 611 16.71 -10.62 46.47
CA GLN A 611 18.14 -10.80 46.21
C GLN A 611 18.85 -11.52 47.35
N ASP A 612 18.61 -11.11 48.59
CA ASP A 612 19.23 -11.73 49.78
C ASP A 612 18.74 -13.18 49.95
N LEU A 613 17.45 -13.41 49.70
CA LEU A 613 16.83 -14.72 49.72
C LEU A 613 17.33 -15.62 48.58
N LEU A 614 17.62 -15.08 47.39
CA LEU A 614 18.26 -15.83 46.31
C LEU A 614 19.64 -16.34 46.73
N ARG A 615 20.45 -15.49 47.40
CA ARG A 615 21.78 -15.91 47.90
C ARG A 615 21.66 -17.03 48.92
N ALA A 616 20.71 -16.91 49.85
CA ALA A 616 20.45 -17.94 50.85
C ALA A 616 19.93 -19.24 50.21
N ALA A 617 18.97 -19.14 49.28
CA ALA A 617 18.42 -20.30 48.58
C ALA A 617 19.50 -21.07 47.81
N ASP A 618 20.42 -20.37 47.13
CA ASP A 618 21.56 -20.97 46.45
C ASP A 618 22.55 -21.60 47.43
N GLN A 619 22.93 -20.87 48.50
CA GLN A 619 23.83 -21.35 49.55
C GLN A 619 23.33 -22.64 50.21
N TYR A 620 22.02 -22.78 50.40
CA TYR A 620 21.38 -23.95 51.01
C TYR A 620 20.82 -24.95 50.00
N LEU A 621 21.08 -24.80 48.70
CA LEU A 621 20.64 -25.69 47.62
C LEU A 621 19.12 -25.94 47.62
N LEU A 622 18.35 -24.87 47.77
CA LEU A 622 16.88 -24.86 47.76
C LEU A 622 16.36 -24.42 46.38
N ASP A 623 16.41 -25.31 45.39
CA ASP A 623 16.08 -24.97 43.99
C ASP A 623 14.67 -24.39 43.80
N GLY A 624 13.68 -24.90 44.54
CA GLY A 624 12.31 -24.37 44.48
C GLY A 624 12.21 -22.92 44.98
N LEU A 625 12.88 -22.60 46.08
CA LEU A 625 12.94 -21.24 46.63
C LEU A 625 13.74 -20.31 45.72
N LYS A 626 14.85 -20.83 45.17
CA LYS A 626 15.69 -20.13 44.21
C LYS A 626 14.86 -19.70 42.99
N HIS A 627 14.05 -20.60 42.43
CA HIS A 627 13.13 -20.28 41.34
C HIS A 627 12.08 -19.22 41.70
N LEU A 628 11.51 -19.26 42.91
CA LEU A 628 10.58 -18.21 43.37
C LEU A 628 11.28 -16.85 43.44
N CYS A 629 12.53 -16.81 43.93
CA CYS A 629 13.33 -15.59 43.96
C CYS A 629 13.64 -15.10 42.53
N GLU A 630 14.04 -15.99 41.63
CA GLU A 630 14.30 -15.67 40.22
C GLU A 630 13.06 -15.08 39.54
N TYR A 631 11.88 -15.67 39.79
CA TYR A 631 10.62 -15.16 39.27
C TYR A 631 10.30 -13.77 39.81
N ALA A 632 10.41 -13.57 41.13
CA ALA A 632 10.16 -12.27 41.75
C ALA A 632 11.08 -11.18 41.18
N ILE A 633 12.39 -11.46 41.08
CA ILE A 633 13.38 -10.52 40.52
C ILE A 633 13.09 -10.26 39.04
N ALA A 634 12.70 -11.27 38.27
CA ALA A 634 12.42 -11.12 36.85
C ALA A 634 11.26 -10.16 36.55
N GLN A 635 10.29 -10.01 37.47
CA GLN A 635 9.16 -9.08 37.31
C GLN A 635 9.58 -7.60 37.36
N ASP A 636 10.73 -7.28 37.97
CA ASP A 636 11.22 -5.91 38.13
C ASP A 636 12.34 -5.56 37.13
N ILE A 637 12.64 -6.43 36.15
CA ILE A 637 13.67 -6.13 35.15
C ILE A 637 13.26 -4.88 34.35
N CYS A 638 14.14 -3.88 34.37
CA CYS A 638 14.00 -2.63 33.65
C CYS A 638 15.33 -2.22 32.99
N VAL A 639 15.31 -1.13 32.22
CA VAL A 639 16.48 -0.66 31.45
C VAL A 639 17.62 -0.24 32.39
N GLU A 640 17.28 0.16 33.61
CA GLU A 640 18.18 0.67 34.63
C GLU A 640 18.90 -0.44 35.39
N ASN A 641 18.24 -1.58 35.63
CA ASN A 641 18.75 -2.63 36.50
C ASN A 641 19.19 -3.91 35.76
N VAL A 642 18.89 -4.08 34.47
CA VAL A 642 19.12 -5.36 33.77
C VAL A 642 20.58 -5.82 33.76
N SER A 643 21.56 -4.90 33.74
CA SER A 643 22.98 -5.26 33.85
C SER A 643 23.27 -5.94 35.19
N LEU A 644 22.76 -5.36 36.28
CA LEU A 644 22.91 -5.90 37.63
C LEU A 644 22.14 -7.22 37.79
N MET A 645 20.92 -7.31 37.24
CA MET A 645 20.13 -8.55 37.29
C MET A 645 20.82 -9.69 36.52
N TYR A 646 21.47 -9.37 35.41
CA TYR A 646 22.27 -10.34 34.67
C TYR A 646 23.50 -10.81 35.47
N GLU A 647 24.26 -9.89 36.07
CA GLU A 647 25.39 -10.22 36.96
C GLU A 647 24.95 -11.09 38.14
N LEU A 648 23.80 -10.76 38.75
CA LEU A 648 23.19 -11.56 39.82
C LEU A 648 22.85 -12.98 39.33
N SER A 649 22.31 -13.10 38.11
CA SER A 649 22.00 -14.40 37.50
C SER A 649 23.25 -15.25 37.24
N GLU A 650 24.39 -14.62 36.95
CA GLU A 650 25.68 -15.31 36.79
C GLU A 650 26.24 -15.75 38.14
N ALA A 651 26.28 -14.85 39.12
CA ALA A 651 26.84 -15.09 40.45
C ALA A 651 26.17 -16.26 41.18
N PHE A 652 24.85 -16.41 41.03
CA PHE A 652 24.07 -17.46 41.69
C PHE A 652 23.59 -18.56 40.74
N ASN A 653 24.15 -18.67 39.53
CA ASN A 653 23.71 -19.64 38.52
C ASN A 653 22.17 -19.72 38.37
N ALA A 654 21.53 -18.56 38.30
CA ALA A 654 20.08 -18.39 38.35
C ALA A 654 19.52 -18.40 36.91
N MET A 655 19.16 -19.58 36.43
CA MET A 655 18.96 -19.84 34.99
C MET A 655 17.69 -19.19 34.41
N SER A 656 16.59 -19.18 35.16
CA SER A 656 15.33 -18.54 34.76
C SER A 656 15.47 -17.02 34.77
N LEU A 657 16.16 -16.46 35.76
CA LEU A 657 16.49 -15.03 35.79
C LEU A 657 17.40 -14.65 34.60
N ARG A 658 18.40 -15.47 34.28
CA ARG A 658 19.28 -15.23 33.12
C ARG A 658 18.51 -15.23 31.80
N LYS A 659 17.59 -16.18 31.63
CA LYS A 659 16.67 -16.24 30.48
C LYS A 659 15.82 -14.97 30.39
N ALA A 660 15.25 -14.51 31.50
CA ALA A 660 14.49 -13.26 31.54
C ALA A 660 15.34 -12.05 31.13
N CYS A 661 16.58 -11.97 31.63
CA CYS A 661 17.53 -10.91 31.25
C CYS A 661 17.86 -10.94 29.75
N ILE A 662 18.16 -12.12 29.19
CA ILE A 662 18.43 -12.28 27.75
C ILE A 662 17.25 -11.80 26.90
N LEU A 663 16.03 -12.24 27.24
CA LEU A 663 14.82 -11.84 26.51
C LEU A 663 14.60 -10.32 26.59
N PHE A 664 14.72 -9.75 27.79
CA PHE A 664 14.57 -8.30 27.99
C PHE A 664 15.63 -7.50 27.22
N ILE A 665 16.88 -7.97 27.21
CA ILE A 665 17.97 -7.31 26.47
C ILE A 665 17.71 -7.33 24.97
N LEU A 666 17.24 -8.46 24.43
CA LEU A 666 16.90 -8.58 23.02
C LEU A 666 15.69 -7.71 22.64
N GLU A 667 14.71 -7.58 23.53
CA GLU A 667 13.50 -6.78 23.32
C GLU A 667 13.75 -5.26 23.41
N GLN A 668 14.46 -4.83 24.46
CA GLN A 668 14.70 -3.41 24.77
C GLN A 668 16.03 -2.91 24.21
N PHE A 669 16.55 -3.59 23.20
CA PHE A 669 17.83 -3.31 22.55
C PHE A 669 18.04 -1.82 22.25
N ASP A 670 17.03 -1.17 21.67
CA ASP A 670 17.11 0.24 21.26
C ASP A 670 17.46 1.16 22.43
N LYS A 671 16.78 0.97 23.56
CA LYS A 671 16.96 1.77 24.76
C LYS A 671 18.29 1.46 25.44
N LEU A 672 18.69 0.19 25.42
CA LEU A 672 19.92 -0.29 26.05
C LEU A 672 21.17 0.14 25.28
N SER A 673 21.08 0.21 23.95
CA SER A 673 22.20 0.57 23.07
C SER A 673 22.78 1.96 23.35
N ALA A 674 21.99 2.85 23.96
CA ALA A 674 22.40 4.19 24.36
C ALA A 674 23.11 4.25 25.73
N LYS A 675 23.15 3.15 26.49
CA LYS A 675 23.74 3.13 27.84
C LYS A 675 25.27 2.93 27.78
N PRO A 676 26.06 3.58 28.65
CA PRO A 676 27.53 3.50 28.61
C PRO A 676 28.08 2.07 28.78
N TRP A 677 27.46 1.28 29.64
CA TRP A 677 27.87 -0.10 29.95
C TRP A 677 27.46 -1.12 28.89
N TYR A 678 26.63 -0.73 27.92
CA TYR A 678 26.06 -1.64 26.92
C TYR A 678 27.12 -2.40 26.12
N SER A 679 28.19 -1.71 25.72
CA SER A 679 29.27 -2.32 24.94
C SER A 679 30.00 -3.44 25.66
N HIS A 680 30.09 -3.35 27.00
CA HIS A 680 30.65 -4.40 27.84
C HIS A 680 29.65 -5.54 28.00
N LEU A 681 28.39 -5.22 28.34
CA LEU A 681 27.32 -6.20 28.52
C LEU A 681 27.15 -7.09 27.27
N ILE A 682 27.13 -6.51 26.07
CA ILE A 682 26.96 -7.30 24.83
C ILE A 682 28.09 -8.29 24.61
N LYS A 683 29.33 -7.93 24.92
CA LYS A 683 30.47 -8.86 24.79
C LYS A 683 30.34 -10.04 25.75
N CYS A 684 29.87 -9.80 26.97
CA CYS A 684 29.67 -10.83 27.98
C CYS A 684 28.47 -11.72 27.67
N ILE A 685 27.37 -11.15 27.17
CA ILE A 685 26.10 -11.87 27.01
C ILE A 685 26.00 -12.66 25.70
N VAL A 686 26.69 -12.28 24.62
CA VAL A 686 26.61 -13.00 23.33
C VAL A 686 26.92 -14.51 23.45
N PRO A 687 27.97 -14.95 24.17
CA PRO A 687 28.19 -16.37 24.47
C PRO A 687 27.02 -17.03 25.19
N GLU A 688 26.39 -16.34 26.15
CA GLU A 688 25.24 -16.88 26.88
C GLU A 688 23.97 -16.91 26.01
N ILE A 689 23.74 -15.93 25.12
CA ILE A 689 22.67 -15.96 24.13
C ILE A 689 22.85 -17.19 23.22
N ARG A 690 24.09 -17.45 22.77
CA ARG A 690 24.40 -18.65 21.98
C ARG A 690 24.05 -19.93 22.73
N LYS A 691 24.46 -20.05 23.99
CA LYS A 691 24.16 -21.20 24.85
C LYS A 691 22.64 -21.37 25.06
N PHE A 692 21.94 -20.27 25.32
CA PHE A 692 20.49 -20.23 25.45
C PHE A 692 19.77 -20.78 24.22
N PHE A 693 20.09 -20.29 23.01
CA PHE A 693 19.50 -20.80 21.78
C PHE A 693 19.92 -22.22 21.45
N THR A 694 21.18 -22.58 21.70
CA THR A 694 21.66 -23.96 21.49
C THR A 694 20.82 -24.92 22.34
N ASN A 695 20.57 -24.59 23.60
CA ASN A 695 19.77 -25.42 24.49
C ASN A 695 18.30 -25.52 24.05
N ILE A 696 17.69 -24.40 23.66
CA ILE A 696 16.25 -24.40 23.34
C ILE A 696 15.98 -25.04 21.97
N LEU A 697 16.87 -24.83 20.99
CA LEU A 697 16.69 -25.33 19.63
C LEU A 697 17.16 -26.78 19.44
N THR A 698 17.90 -27.36 20.40
CA THR A 698 18.33 -28.77 20.35
C THR A 698 17.51 -29.70 21.24
N LYS A 699 16.69 -29.17 22.15
CA LYS A 699 15.74 -29.96 22.91
C LYS A 699 14.76 -30.67 21.96
N PRO A 700 14.52 -31.99 22.13
CA PRO A 700 13.51 -32.68 21.34
C PRO A 700 12.14 -32.07 21.62
N ILE A 701 11.39 -31.74 20.55
CA ILE A 701 9.98 -31.38 20.66
C ILE A 701 9.28 -32.60 21.26
N GLN A 702 8.78 -32.50 22.49
CA GLN A 702 7.96 -33.56 23.08
C GLN A 702 6.71 -33.71 22.22
N ALA A 703 6.71 -34.73 21.35
CA ALA A 703 5.51 -35.16 20.67
C ALA A 703 4.46 -35.52 21.73
N ASP A 704 3.24 -35.05 21.54
CA ASP A 704 2.06 -35.24 22.40
C ASP A 704 2.06 -36.58 23.14
N LEU A 705 2.44 -36.54 24.43
CA LEU A 705 2.03 -37.55 25.42
C LEU A 705 0.56 -37.27 25.78
N GLN A 706 -0.33 -37.40 24.79
CA GLN A 706 -1.78 -37.50 24.96
C GLN A 706 -2.31 -38.78 24.29
N GLN A 707 -1.63 -39.91 24.48
CA GLN A 707 -2.24 -41.24 24.36
C GLN A 707 -1.53 -42.18 25.33
N LEU A 708 -2.04 -42.26 26.57
CA LEU A 708 -2.07 -43.46 27.42
C LEU A 708 -3.07 -43.26 28.55
#